data_AF-A0A397IRI8-F1
#
_entry.id   AF-A0A397IRI8-F1
#
_cell.length_a   1.000
_cell.length_b   1.000
_cell.length_c   1.000
_cell.angle_alpha   90.00
_cell.angle_beta   90.00
_cell.angle_gamma   90.00
#
_symmetry.space_group_name_H-M   'P 1'
#
loop_
_entity.id
_entity.type
_entity.pdbx_description
1 polymer ?
#
loop_
_entity_poly.entity_id
_entity_poly.type
_entity_poly.pdbx_seq_one_letter_code
_entity_poly.pdbx_strand_id
1 'polypeptide(L)'
;MYKFWQLKVQKKNLIFPDNTNPDRRDSSVPEQILRDTTMRLAKLRGFCDRHPMYKSSPHIIGDTTTTPSVTLSSLYDLLVNLSDAIEFVLLMIEYNLSETIASISKGSQQIVFHSTFEQLITSQQVRSSWHDLVLAIIRRESGPRVDNLSRNLERRCPTFCNAAETKMYQGYEALQKAKKNDDEHTTREALRNSLKLFCECIDILTYGTLNNLCLEYNNFGFYEGSIELLLKAAQSFDLAPEKRNSILDLVIDTLRDAGVFVDGVQRNAQSYNPVLQKALNLGTSLNDKTFLFAVYDEFLKADSIPQLFTPPAPYLEDYLDSSGDLMSPISRKKMDLYCDFCITHNQFLKAAIVKEHIAKNSGNDVGLQDRLHYLSHAVGQAESAKEISETTEVIETLNRIRKELKIAKIQYEIFIAIDNMNNVKYNNIMASTGKPDKSHVLTLLNQQLFDGETLLREFAIPFDLVESELSIVHAIEVNPRRIDIDNIWAKIIRKASQRAIETGSIQPIADIILESARKFYPHDLRVFPLSTIVRLVATYLIDNRINEPYFITRILRQANVAYGDLFNTYHQLYTNRVEPFNNSQPGGGMELLFNELAYVLNQWIKSADERYDIVSRSIHGYISEYLTTVSHFAYGQDLAHEFLEIQRKLEAFSTNMFE
;
A
#
# COMPACT_ATOMS: atom_id res chain seq x y z
N MET A 1 44.76 41.42 44.28
CA MET A 1 43.69 40.54 43.74
C MET A 1 43.55 40.64 42.22
N TYR A 2 43.50 41.84 41.60
CA TYR A 2 43.30 41.97 40.14
C TYR A 2 44.31 41.17 39.28
N LYS A 3 45.59 41.12 39.68
CA LYS A 3 46.62 40.34 38.96
C LYS A 3 46.42 38.82 39.03
N PHE A 4 45.73 38.28 40.03
CA PHE A 4 45.56 36.81 40.18
C PHE A 4 44.70 36.23 39.07
N TRP A 5 43.55 36.87 38.80
CA TRP A 5 42.58 36.39 37.82
C TRP A 5 43.09 36.47 36.37
N GLN A 6 44.05 37.36 36.10
CA GLN A 6 44.74 37.51 34.82
C GLN A 6 45.87 36.48 34.60
N LEU A 7 46.25 35.71 35.63
CA LEU A 7 47.27 34.68 35.46
C LEU A 7 46.71 33.53 34.63
N LYS A 8 47.55 32.98 33.75
CA LYS A 8 47.29 31.69 33.11
C LYS A 8 47.13 30.62 34.18
N VAL A 9 46.24 29.66 33.99
CA VAL A 9 46.08 28.55 34.95
C VAL A 9 47.28 27.61 34.92
N GLN A 10 47.94 27.46 33.76
CA GLN A 10 49.05 26.53 33.54
C GLN A 10 50.38 27.25 33.23
N LYS A 11 51.50 26.60 33.57
CA LYS A 11 52.85 26.96 33.12
C LYS A 11 53.58 25.74 32.56
N LYS A 12 54.48 25.95 31.61
CA LYS A 12 55.45 24.92 31.20
C LYS A 12 56.44 24.71 32.34
N ASN A 13 56.66 23.45 32.73
CA ASN A 13 57.62 23.14 33.77
C ASN A 13 59.02 23.06 33.16
N LEU A 14 59.86 24.07 33.42
CA LEU A 14 61.19 24.22 32.80
C LEU A 14 62.35 23.78 33.71
N ILE A 15 62.08 23.37 34.95
CA ILE A 15 63.13 23.23 35.98
C ILE A 15 62.86 22.00 36.85
N PHE A 16 63.49 20.86 36.55
CA PHE A 16 64.02 19.86 37.51
C PHE A 16 64.95 18.88 36.76
N PRO A 17 66.08 18.40 37.34
CA PRO A 17 67.07 17.58 36.63
C PRO A 17 66.66 16.12 36.34
N ASP A 18 65.51 15.65 36.87
CA ASP A 18 65.18 14.23 36.96
C ASP A 18 63.85 13.81 36.31
N ASN A 19 63.31 14.58 35.36
CA ASN A 19 62.03 14.22 34.73
C ASN A 19 62.09 14.09 33.20
N THR A 20 61.67 12.92 32.71
CA THR A 20 61.78 12.39 31.34
C THR A 20 60.84 13.03 30.30
N ASN A 21 60.14 14.13 30.61
CA ASN A 21 59.19 14.74 29.68
C ASN A 21 59.26 16.28 29.67
N PRO A 22 59.88 16.90 28.64
CA PRO A 22 60.03 18.36 28.52
C PRO A 22 58.71 19.11 28.27
N ASP A 23 57.61 18.40 28.04
CA ASP A 23 56.28 18.97 27.81
C ASP A 23 55.35 18.92 29.03
N ARG A 24 55.88 18.61 30.24
CA ARG A 24 55.08 18.59 31.47
C ARG A 24 54.53 19.98 31.80
N ARG A 25 53.22 20.07 32.00
CA ARG A 25 52.49 21.30 32.32
C ARG A 25 51.91 21.20 33.73
N ASP A 26 52.25 22.15 34.59
CA ASP A 26 51.76 22.19 35.96
C ASP A 26 51.01 23.50 36.23
N SER A 27 50.27 23.57 37.34
CA SER A 27 49.58 24.79 37.76
C SER A 27 50.58 25.96 37.87
N SER A 28 50.22 27.11 37.31
CA SER A 28 51.03 28.33 37.39
C SER A 28 51.12 28.85 38.83
N VAL A 29 50.05 28.66 39.60
CA VAL A 29 49.91 29.05 41.00
C VAL A 29 50.11 27.81 41.89
N PRO A 30 50.97 27.88 42.91
CA PRO A 30 51.13 26.81 43.90
C PRO A 30 49.80 26.40 44.54
N GLU A 31 49.60 25.09 44.72
CA GLU A 31 48.37 24.51 45.28
C GLU A 31 47.99 25.13 46.64
N GLN A 32 48.97 25.39 47.49
CA GLN A 32 48.76 26.03 48.79
C GLN A 32 48.08 27.40 48.67
N ILE A 33 48.47 28.20 47.68
CA ILE A 33 47.90 29.53 47.44
C ILE A 33 46.47 29.41 46.92
N LEU A 34 46.18 28.41 46.09
CA LEU A 34 44.82 28.12 45.63
C LEU A 34 43.92 27.72 46.81
N ARG A 35 44.39 26.80 47.68
CA ARG A 35 43.65 26.39 48.90
C ARG A 35 43.41 27.56 49.86
N ASP A 36 44.42 28.40 50.10
CA ASP A 36 44.27 29.60 50.93
C ASP A 36 43.27 30.60 50.34
N THR A 37 43.25 30.74 49.00
CA THR A 37 42.33 31.61 48.29
C THR A 37 40.90 31.08 48.38
N THR A 38 40.67 29.78 48.13
CA THR A 38 39.37 29.13 48.34
C THR A 38 38.89 29.32 49.77
N MET A 39 39.74 29.11 50.78
CA MET A 39 39.34 29.31 52.18
C MET A 39 38.88 30.75 52.46
N ARG A 40 39.54 31.75 51.87
CA ARG A 40 39.12 33.16 52.01
C ARG A 40 37.80 33.43 51.29
N LEU A 41 37.62 32.90 50.07
CA LEU A 41 36.36 33.03 49.33
C LEU A 41 35.21 32.31 50.05
N ALA A 42 35.46 31.15 50.65
CA ALA A 42 34.46 30.41 51.44
C ALA A 42 34.05 31.16 52.70
N LYS A 43 34.98 31.84 53.39
CA LYS A 43 34.66 32.73 54.53
C LYS A 43 33.77 33.90 54.08
N LEU A 44 34.08 34.51 52.93
CA LEU A 44 33.29 35.59 52.36
C LEU A 44 31.90 35.10 51.92
N ARG A 45 31.82 33.94 51.27
CA ARG A 45 30.56 33.28 50.90
C ARG A 45 29.72 33.00 52.14
N GLY A 46 30.31 32.40 53.19
CA GLY A 46 29.63 32.14 54.45
C GLY A 46 29.16 33.42 55.18
N PHE A 47 29.86 34.54 55.01
CA PHE A 47 29.38 35.85 55.46
C PHE A 47 28.14 36.28 54.66
N CYS A 48 28.21 36.27 53.33
CA CYS A 48 27.06 36.60 52.46
C CYS A 48 25.85 35.68 52.71
N ASP A 49 26.08 34.39 52.98
CA ASP A 49 25.05 33.40 53.29
C ASP A 49 24.23 33.73 54.54
N ARG A 50 24.87 34.35 55.55
CA ARG A 50 24.23 34.80 56.79
C ARG A 50 23.49 36.13 56.65
N HIS A 51 23.60 36.78 55.49
CA HIS A 51 23.08 38.12 55.25
C HIS A 51 22.22 38.14 53.96
N PRO A 52 20.90 37.89 54.06
CA PRO A 52 20.00 37.68 52.91
C PRO A 52 19.98 38.83 51.88
N MET A 53 20.30 40.05 52.30
CA MET A 53 20.44 41.25 51.45
C MET A 53 21.47 41.10 50.31
N TYR A 54 22.39 40.14 50.41
CA TYR A 54 23.36 39.85 49.34
C TYR A 54 22.88 38.77 48.35
N LYS A 55 21.83 38.01 48.71
CA LYS A 55 21.26 36.95 47.85
C LYS A 55 20.07 37.43 47.03
N SER A 56 19.31 38.37 47.57
CA SER A 56 18.10 38.90 46.93
C SER A 56 18.21 40.42 46.85
N SER A 57 18.02 40.99 45.66
CA SER A 57 17.84 42.45 45.54
C SER A 57 16.64 42.86 46.41
N PRO A 58 16.76 43.87 47.28
CA PRO A 58 15.58 44.41 47.96
C PRO A 58 14.58 44.88 46.91
N HIS A 59 13.32 44.44 47.00
CA HIS A 59 12.23 45.04 46.23
C HIS A 59 12.08 46.50 46.65
N ILE A 60 12.73 47.40 45.93
CA ILE A 60 12.40 48.83 45.99
C ILE A 60 11.20 49.00 45.07
N ILE A 61 10.03 49.15 45.68
CA ILE A 61 8.84 49.68 44.99
C ILE A 61 9.15 51.16 44.75
N GLY A 62 9.62 51.49 43.55
CA GLY A 62 9.81 52.89 43.12
C GLY A 62 11.08 53.11 42.29
N ASP A 63 10.84 53.65 41.09
CA ASP A 63 11.76 54.31 40.16
C ASP A 63 12.73 53.49 39.29
N THR A 64 12.30 53.45 38.01
CA THR A 64 13.08 53.25 36.81
C THR A 64 14.05 54.41 36.58
N THR A 65 15.34 54.21 36.87
CA THR A 65 16.42 54.91 36.16
C THR A 65 17.50 53.92 35.72
N THR A 66 17.75 53.95 34.43
CA THR A 66 18.65 53.13 33.64
C THR A 66 20.12 53.41 33.95
N THR A 67 20.71 52.60 34.82
CA THR A 67 22.15 52.24 34.80
C THR A 67 22.26 50.76 35.15
N PRO A 68 23.18 49.98 34.54
CA PRO A 68 23.39 48.60 34.96
C PRO A 68 24.14 48.62 36.28
N SER A 69 23.43 48.91 37.38
CA SER A 69 24.01 48.75 38.71
C SER A 69 24.24 47.25 38.90
N VAL A 70 25.52 46.88 38.99
CA VAL A 70 25.92 45.54 39.42
C VAL A 70 25.19 45.27 40.74
N THR A 71 24.19 44.40 40.71
CA THR A 71 23.38 44.11 41.88
C THR A 71 24.22 43.30 42.86
N LEU A 72 23.98 43.45 44.17
CA LEU A 72 24.68 42.65 45.19
C LEU A 72 24.55 41.13 44.95
N SER A 73 23.41 40.71 44.36
CA SER A 73 23.17 39.36 43.90
C SER A 73 24.14 38.93 42.79
N SER A 74 24.39 39.76 41.77
CA SER A 74 25.37 39.43 40.71
C SER A 74 26.82 39.31 41.22
N LEU A 75 27.19 40.07 42.26
CA LEU A 75 28.49 39.93 42.92
C LEU A 75 28.58 38.65 43.74
N TYR A 76 27.47 38.25 44.36
CA TYR A 76 27.38 36.97 45.07
C TYR A 76 27.50 35.80 44.09
N ASP A 77 26.82 35.84 42.94
CA ASP A 77 26.93 34.81 41.90
C ASP A 77 28.37 34.73 41.36
N LEU A 78 29.01 35.87 41.11
CA LEU A 78 30.42 35.91 40.74
C LEU A 78 31.31 35.29 41.82
N LEU A 79 31.08 35.62 43.10
CA LEU A 79 31.84 35.03 44.21
C LEU A 79 31.73 33.49 44.24
N VAL A 80 30.53 32.96 44.02
CA VAL A 80 30.30 31.51 43.97
C VAL A 80 31.02 30.91 42.76
N ASN A 81 30.88 31.50 41.57
CA ASN A 81 31.56 31.04 40.35
C ASN A 81 33.09 31.06 40.48
N LEU A 82 33.65 32.10 41.12
CA LEU A 82 35.09 32.23 41.39
C LEU A 82 35.58 31.13 42.36
N SER A 83 34.80 30.86 43.40
CA SER A 83 35.10 29.80 44.37
C SER A 83 35.10 28.43 43.70
N ASP A 84 34.05 28.13 42.92
CA ASP A 84 33.87 26.83 42.27
C ASP A 84 34.90 26.59 41.17
N ALA A 85 35.32 27.64 40.43
CA ALA A 85 36.35 27.53 39.41
C ALA A 85 37.74 27.19 39.99
N ILE A 86 38.13 27.81 41.12
CA ILE A 86 39.38 27.45 41.81
C ILE A 86 39.30 26.02 42.35
N GLU A 87 38.16 25.64 42.93
CA GLU A 87 37.95 24.31 43.47
C GLU A 87 37.97 23.22 42.38
N PHE A 88 37.44 23.52 41.20
CA PHE A 88 37.55 22.68 40.03
C PHE A 88 39.01 22.49 39.58
N VAL A 89 39.82 23.56 39.54
CA VAL A 89 41.25 23.46 39.20
C VAL A 89 42.00 22.63 40.26
N LEU A 90 41.71 22.83 41.55
CA LEU A 90 42.26 22.01 42.63
C LEU A 90 41.90 20.53 42.45
N LEU A 91 40.65 20.23 42.09
CA LEU A 91 40.24 18.86 41.79
C LEU A 91 41.02 18.31 40.59
N MET A 92 41.16 19.05 39.49
CA MET A 92 41.94 18.57 38.35
C MET A 92 43.41 18.27 38.70
N ILE A 93 44.01 19.06 39.60
CA ILE A 93 45.37 18.79 40.13
C ILE A 93 45.40 17.46 40.91
N GLU A 94 44.38 17.18 41.75
CA GLU A 94 44.25 15.93 42.50
C GLU A 94 44.10 14.68 41.60
N TYR A 95 43.66 14.85 40.35
CA TYR A 95 43.53 13.81 39.32
C TYR A 95 44.64 13.88 38.24
N ASN A 96 45.84 14.34 38.62
CA ASN A 96 47.02 14.39 37.74
C ASN A 96 46.82 15.19 36.45
N LEU A 97 46.43 16.47 36.59
CA LEU A 97 46.23 17.41 35.49
C LEU A 97 47.31 17.31 34.39
N SER A 98 48.59 17.25 34.76
CA SER A 98 49.72 17.25 33.83
C SER A 98 49.71 16.08 32.84
N GLU A 99 49.29 14.90 33.29
CA GLU A 99 49.19 13.69 32.47
C GLU A 99 47.90 13.71 31.64
N THR A 100 46.81 14.21 32.20
CA THR A 100 45.51 14.29 31.52
C THR A 100 45.55 15.24 30.32
N ILE A 101 46.29 16.35 30.39
CA ILE A 101 46.40 17.29 29.26
C ILE A 101 46.96 16.61 28.00
N ALA A 102 47.87 15.64 28.15
CA ALA A 102 48.43 14.93 26.99
C ALA A 102 47.38 14.10 26.23
N SER A 103 46.28 13.74 26.89
CA SER A 103 45.23 12.88 26.34
C SER A 103 44.06 13.61 25.66
N ILE A 104 43.98 14.94 25.77
CA ILE A 104 42.98 15.75 25.06
C ILE A 104 43.48 16.24 23.69
N SER A 105 42.58 16.74 22.84
CA SER A 105 42.90 17.19 21.47
C SER A 105 43.94 18.31 21.44
N LYS A 106 44.76 18.41 20.39
CA LYS A 106 45.78 19.48 20.24
C LYS A 106 45.16 20.89 20.30
N GLY A 107 43.93 21.06 19.81
CA GLY A 107 43.19 22.32 19.89
C GLY A 107 42.82 22.66 21.34
N SER A 108 42.17 21.73 22.04
CA SER A 108 41.82 21.89 23.47
C SER A 108 43.06 22.10 24.33
N GLN A 109 44.18 21.42 24.03
CA GLN A 109 45.46 21.63 24.72
C GLN A 109 45.99 23.06 24.59
N GLN A 110 45.83 23.70 23.43
CA GLN A 110 46.25 25.09 23.24
C GLN A 110 45.34 26.05 24.01
N ILE A 111 44.03 25.86 23.93
CA ILE A 111 43.05 26.69 24.63
C ILE A 111 43.26 26.61 26.15
N VAL A 112 43.37 25.39 26.69
CA VAL A 112 43.64 25.16 28.11
C VAL A 112 44.97 25.80 28.54
N PHE A 113 46.02 25.70 27.72
CA PHE A 113 47.34 26.29 28.04
C PHE A 113 47.33 27.82 28.07
N HIS A 114 46.55 28.46 27.21
CA HIS A 114 46.45 29.91 27.14
C HIS A 114 45.38 30.49 28.08
N SER A 115 44.53 29.65 28.68
CA SER A 115 43.44 30.08 29.54
C SER A 115 43.91 30.74 30.84
N THR A 116 43.26 31.84 31.21
CA THR A 116 43.42 32.51 32.51
C THR A 116 42.31 32.10 33.49
N PHE A 117 42.52 32.35 34.78
CA PHE A 117 41.47 32.11 35.80
C PHE A 117 40.21 32.93 35.54
N GLU A 118 40.32 34.12 34.96
CA GLU A 118 39.19 34.93 34.51
C GLU A 118 38.45 34.26 33.34
N GLN A 119 39.19 33.86 32.30
CA GLN A 119 38.61 33.23 31.11
C GLN A 119 37.93 31.89 31.41
N LEU A 120 38.37 31.19 32.45
CA LEU A 120 37.72 29.97 32.92
C LEU A 120 36.25 30.21 33.32
N ILE A 121 35.93 31.41 33.77
CA ILE A 121 34.59 31.80 34.24
C ILE A 121 33.82 32.53 33.15
N THR A 122 34.49 33.38 32.36
CA THR A 122 33.85 34.25 31.38
C THR A 122 33.73 33.66 29.97
N SER A 123 34.58 32.68 29.61
CA SER A 123 34.60 32.09 28.26
C SER A 123 34.05 30.67 28.24
N GLN A 124 32.94 30.50 27.51
CA GLN A 124 32.33 29.18 27.29
C GLN A 124 33.25 28.23 26.52
N GLN A 125 34.04 28.74 25.57
CA GLN A 125 34.99 27.93 24.80
C GLN A 125 36.12 27.38 25.67
N VAL A 126 36.65 28.20 26.58
CA VAL A 126 37.66 27.77 27.55
C VAL A 126 37.04 26.72 28.47
N ARG A 127 35.85 26.99 29.02
CA ARG A 127 35.14 26.05 29.88
C ARG A 127 34.92 24.70 29.20
N SER A 128 34.43 24.68 27.97
CA SER A 128 34.27 23.45 27.17
C SER A 128 35.59 22.68 27.02
N SER A 129 36.71 23.35 26.78
CA SER A 129 38.03 22.70 26.66
C SER A 129 38.53 22.13 28.00
N TRP A 130 38.12 22.72 29.12
CA TRP A 130 38.39 22.17 30.46
C TRP A 130 37.47 20.99 30.79
N HIS A 131 36.23 20.98 30.30
CA HIS A 131 35.34 19.82 30.41
C HIS A 131 35.86 18.61 29.60
N ASP A 132 36.59 18.82 28.51
CA ASP A 132 37.30 17.73 27.80
C ASP A 132 38.31 17.00 28.71
N LEU A 133 38.95 17.71 29.65
CA LEU A 133 39.86 17.09 30.62
C LEU A 133 39.11 16.16 31.56
N VAL A 134 37.91 16.54 32.01
CA VAL A 134 37.07 15.68 32.85
C VAL A 134 36.74 14.39 32.12
N LEU A 135 36.32 14.48 30.85
CA LEU A 135 36.07 13.29 30.02
C LEU A 135 37.32 12.45 29.81
N ALA A 136 38.49 13.07 29.66
CA ALA A 136 39.75 12.35 29.53
C ALA A 136 40.15 11.61 30.82
N ILE A 137 39.91 12.19 32.00
CA ILE A 137 40.13 11.51 33.29
C ILE A 137 39.22 10.28 33.39
N ILE A 138 37.93 10.44 33.07
CA ILE A 138 36.95 9.34 33.10
C ILE A 138 37.35 8.22 32.13
N ARG A 139 37.89 8.55 30.96
CA ARG A 139 38.35 7.55 29.97
C ARG A 139 39.64 6.83 30.40
N ARG A 140 40.56 7.52 31.08
CA ARG A 140 41.87 6.98 31.46
C ARG A 140 41.77 6.02 32.64
N GLU A 141 41.12 6.47 33.71
CA GLU A 141 41.10 5.75 34.98
C GLU A 141 39.81 4.93 35.15
N SER A 142 39.85 3.85 35.92
CA SER A 142 38.66 3.10 36.32
C SER A 142 38.80 2.57 37.73
N GLY A 143 37.68 2.49 38.43
CA GLY A 143 37.60 2.03 39.80
C GLY A 143 37.15 3.13 40.76
N PRO A 144 37.21 2.88 42.08
CA PRO A 144 36.54 3.72 43.09
C PRO A 144 37.04 5.17 43.15
N ARG A 145 38.23 5.47 42.60
CA ARG A 145 38.75 6.83 42.49
C ARG A 145 37.97 7.66 41.46
N VAL A 146 37.59 7.05 40.33
CA VAL A 146 36.80 7.71 39.26
C VAL A 146 35.31 7.71 39.59
N ASP A 147 34.78 6.67 40.24
CA ASP A 147 33.36 6.61 40.67
C ASP A 147 32.98 7.73 41.67
N ASN A 148 33.97 8.44 42.22
CA ASN A 148 33.80 9.58 43.08
C ASN A 148 34.07 10.92 42.37
N LEU A 149 34.56 10.93 41.13
CA LEU A 149 34.89 12.17 40.41
C LEU A 149 33.64 13.00 40.18
N SER A 150 32.60 12.43 39.55
CA SER A 150 31.34 13.13 39.32
C SER A 150 30.68 13.61 40.63
N ARG A 151 30.70 12.79 41.69
CA ARG A 151 30.19 13.20 43.03
C ARG A 151 31.01 14.33 43.66
N ASN A 152 32.33 14.32 43.44
CA ASN A 152 33.18 15.42 43.90
C ASN A 152 32.97 16.69 43.08
N LEU A 153 32.74 16.59 41.77
CA LEU A 153 32.39 17.73 40.91
C LEU A 153 31.07 18.36 41.35
N GLU A 154 30.05 17.54 41.61
CA GLU A 154 28.73 17.97 42.09
C GLU A 154 28.81 18.68 43.46
N ARG A 155 29.59 18.11 44.39
CA ARG A 155 29.71 18.64 45.75
C ARG A 155 30.61 19.88 45.85
N ARG A 156 31.72 19.90 45.12
CA ARG A 156 32.78 20.92 45.29
C ARG A 156 32.64 22.11 44.34
N CYS A 157 32.04 21.92 43.17
CA CYS A 157 31.95 22.96 42.14
C CYS A 157 30.62 22.93 41.34
N PRO A 158 29.45 23.04 42.02
CA PRO A 158 28.13 22.90 41.39
C PRO A 158 27.78 23.99 40.37
N THR A 159 28.38 25.18 40.45
CA THR A 159 28.15 26.24 39.45
C THR A 159 29.09 26.10 38.25
N PHE A 160 30.20 25.38 38.40
CA PHE A 160 31.14 25.09 37.32
C PHE A 160 30.79 23.83 36.54
N CYS A 161 30.23 22.82 37.20
CA CYS A 161 29.61 21.66 36.54
C CYS A 161 28.14 21.66 36.91
N ASN A 162 27.27 22.06 35.98
CA ASN A 162 25.84 22.09 36.25
C ASN A 162 25.30 20.65 36.45
N ALA A 163 24.05 20.54 36.92
CA ALA A 163 23.45 19.24 37.19
C ALA A 163 23.37 18.33 35.94
N ALA A 164 23.15 18.90 34.75
CA ALA A 164 23.09 18.13 33.50
C ALA A 164 24.48 17.62 33.07
N GLU A 165 25.52 18.45 33.16
CA GLU A 165 26.92 18.09 32.91
C GLU A 165 27.38 16.99 33.86
N THR A 166 27.01 17.10 35.14
CA THR A 166 27.31 16.07 36.14
C THR A 166 26.66 14.73 35.77
N LYS A 167 25.38 14.72 35.35
CA LYS A 167 24.72 13.50 34.86
C LYS A 167 25.39 12.94 33.61
N MET A 168 25.83 13.81 32.69
CA MET A 168 26.60 13.39 31.51
C MET A 168 27.89 12.66 31.93
N TYR A 169 28.62 13.18 32.92
CA TYR A 169 29.81 12.53 33.45
C TYR A 169 29.54 11.20 34.13
N GLN A 170 28.50 11.13 34.96
CA GLN A 170 28.05 9.86 35.55
C GLN A 170 27.69 8.83 34.46
N GLY A 171 27.08 9.28 33.37
CA GLY A 171 26.78 8.44 32.19
C GLY A 171 28.05 7.88 31.55
N TYR A 172 29.08 8.71 31.35
CA TYR A 172 30.37 8.27 30.84
C TYR A 172 31.13 7.35 31.80
N GLU A 173 31.05 7.58 33.11
CA GLU A 173 31.62 6.69 34.13
C GLU A 173 30.98 5.30 34.05
N ALA A 174 29.64 5.24 33.97
CA ALA A 174 28.92 3.98 33.81
C ALA A 174 29.28 3.25 32.50
N LEU A 175 29.47 3.99 31.41
CA LEU A 175 29.90 3.43 30.12
C LEU A 175 31.35 2.90 30.15
N GLN A 176 32.26 3.59 30.84
CA GLN A 176 33.62 3.12 31.05
C GLN A 176 33.68 1.91 31.98
N LYS A 177 32.79 1.84 32.97
CA LYS A 177 32.61 0.65 33.81
C LYS A 177 32.18 -0.55 32.96
N ALA A 178 31.25 -0.37 32.02
CA ALA A 178 30.86 -1.43 31.09
C ALA A 178 32.03 -1.92 30.23
N LYS A 179 32.92 -1.04 29.76
CA LYS A 179 34.10 -1.42 28.95
C LYS A 179 35.14 -2.29 29.66
N LYS A 180 35.18 -2.26 30.99
CA LYS A 180 36.20 -2.98 31.78
C LYS A 180 35.65 -4.15 32.57
N ASN A 181 34.34 -4.32 32.60
CA ASN A 181 33.71 -5.48 33.21
C ASN A 181 33.80 -6.66 32.24
N ASP A 182 34.22 -7.83 32.74
CA ASP A 182 34.25 -9.07 31.96
C ASP A 182 32.89 -9.82 32.02
N ASP A 183 32.06 -9.52 33.02
CA ASP A 183 30.76 -10.17 33.21
C ASP A 183 29.65 -9.48 32.39
N GLU A 184 28.91 -10.28 31.62
CA GLU A 184 27.89 -9.80 30.68
C GLU A 184 26.71 -9.12 31.41
N HIS A 185 26.27 -9.67 32.54
CA HIS A 185 25.13 -9.13 33.28
C HIS A 185 25.45 -7.74 33.86
N THR A 186 26.57 -7.61 34.55
CA THR A 186 27.03 -6.33 35.12
C THR A 186 27.37 -5.31 34.03
N THR A 187 27.88 -5.75 32.87
CA THR A 187 28.06 -4.89 31.68
C THR A 187 26.71 -4.35 31.21
N ARG A 188 25.69 -5.21 31.05
CA ARG A 188 24.35 -4.81 30.60
C ARG A 188 23.66 -3.88 31.60
N GLU A 189 23.85 -4.09 32.91
CA GLU A 189 23.34 -3.19 33.95
C GLU A 189 24.01 -1.81 33.89
N ALA A 190 25.34 -1.78 33.71
CA ALA A 190 26.09 -0.53 33.56
C ALA A 190 25.65 0.26 32.30
N LEU A 191 25.40 -0.43 31.18
CA LEU A 191 24.88 0.17 29.94
C LEU A 191 23.45 0.74 30.11
N ARG A 192 22.59 0.04 30.86
CA ARG A 192 21.23 0.55 31.19
C ARG A 192 21.30 1.78 32.08
N ASN A 193 22.21 1.80 33.04
CA ASN A 193 22.41 2.97 33.90
C ASN A 193 22.98 4.16 33.11
N SER A 194 23.96 3.94 32.23
CA SER A 194 24.49 5.01 31.37
C SER A 194 23.40 5.58 30.46
N LEU A 195 22.55 4.73 29.87
CA LEU A 195 21.43 5.16 29.05
C LEU A 195 20.46 6.07 29.81
N LYS A 196 20.07 5.66 31.03
CA LYS A 196 19.19 6.46 31.89
C LYS A 196 19.77 7.84 32.15
N LEU A 197 21.06 7.90 32.52
CA LEU A 197 21.75 9.15 32.83
C LEU A 197 21.86 10.07 31.61
N PHE A 198 22.19 9.53 30.44
CA PHE A 198 22.22 10.31 29.20
C PHE A 198 20.83 10.81 28.79
N CYS A 199 19.78 10.01 28.99
CA CYS A 199 18.40 10.45 28.73
C CYS A 199 17.98 11.63 29.61
N GLU A 200 18.47 11.70 30.85
CA GLU A 200 18.19 12.80 31.78
C GLU A 200 18.95 14.10 31.45
N CYS A 201 19.92 14.08 30.54
CA CYS A 201 20.71 15.24 30.11
C CYS A 201 20.73 15.44 28.59
N ILE A 202 19.72 14.95 27.86
CA ILE A 202 19.63 15.02 26.40
C ILE A 202 19.84 16.43 25.84
N ASP A 203 19.33 17.47 26.52
CA ASP A 203 19.33 18.85 26.02
C ASP A 203 20.73 19.45 25.82
N ILE A 204 21.75 18.91 26.51
CA ILE A 204 23.14 19.36 26.39
C ILE A 204 23.97 18.48 25.44
N LEU A 205 23.43 17.37 24.94
CA LEU A 205 24.14 16.45 24.07
C LEU A 205 24.17 16.97 22.62
N THR A 206 25.36 17.02 22.04
CA THR A 206 25.52 17.39 20.63
C THR A 206 25.26 16.18 19.72
N TYR A 207 24.93 16.43 18.44
CA TYR A 207 24.82 15.36 17.44
C TYR A 207 26.07 14.47 17.39
N GLY A 208 27.27 15.07 17.42
CA GLY A 208 28.52 14.31 17.44
C GLY A 208 28.66 13.44 18.69
N THR A 209 28.19 13.92 19.85
CA THR A 209 28.14 13.14 21.08
C THR A 209 27.19 11.95 20.96
N LEU A 210 25.98 12.18 20.43
CA LEU A 210 24.97 11.13 20.24
C LEU A 210 25.46 10.05 19.28
N ASN A 211 26.09 10.44 18.17
CA ASN A 211 26.66 9.50 17.20
C ASN A 211 27.75 8.62 17.84
N ASN A 212 28.66 9.23 18.61
CA ASN A 212 29.69 8.47 19.32
C ASN A 212 29.09 7.50 20.35
N LEU A 213 28.10 7.93 21.15
CA LEU A 213 27.44 7.07 22.13
C LEU A 213 26.71 5.91 21.45
N CYS A 214 26.06 6.18 20.33
CA CYS A 214 25.40 5.18 19.50
C CYS A 214 26.41 4.13 18.98
N LEU A 215 27.54 4.54 18.41
CA LEU A 215 28.59 3.63 17.98
C LEU A 215 29.15 2.80 19.14
N GLU A 216 29.34 3.41 20.31
CA GLU A 216 29.78 2.67 21.51
C GLU A 216 28.76 1.61 21.94
N TYR A 217 27.47 1.95 22.00
CA TYR A 217 26.42 0.98 22.31
C TYR A 217 26.27 -0.12 21.26
N ASN A 218 26.40 0.20 19.98
CA ASN A 218 26.35 -0.78 18.89
C ASN A 218 27.52 -1.78 19.00
N ASN A 219 28.73 -1.32 19.38
CA ASN A 219 29.87 -2.21 19.62
C ASN A 219 29.63 -3.21 20.77
N PHE A 220 28.73 -2.89 21.71
CA PHE A 220 28.29 -3.79 22.78
C PHE A 220 27.05 -4.63 22.41
N GLY A 221 26.53 -4.53 21.18
CA GLY A 221 25.26 -5.15 20.79
C GLY A 221 24.05 -4.58 21.56
N PHE A 222 24.17 -3.38 22.14
CA PHE A 222 23.12 -2.73 22.92
C PHE A 222 22.27 -1.78 22.06
N TYR A 223 21.80 -2.27 20.91
CA TYR A 223 21.03 -1.50 19.93
C TYR A 223 19.73 -0.91 20.49
N GLU A 224 19.03 -1.64 21.37
CA GLU A 224 17.82 -1.16 22.06
C GLU A 224 18.06 0.16 22.81
N GLY A 225 19.24 0.31 23.41
CA GLY A 225 19.63 1.52 24.13
C GLY A 225 20.00 2.66 23.19
N SER A 226 20.71 2.37 22.09
CA SER A 226 21.00 3.35 21.03
C SER A 226 19.70 3.97 20.50
N ILE A 227 18.72 3.14 20.14
CA ILE A 227 17.44 3.59 19.58
C ILE A 227 16.67 4.43 20.60
N GLU A 228 16.62 4.01 21.87
CA GLU A 228 15.93 4.77 22.92
C GLU A 228 16.54 6.16 23.13
N LEU A 229 17.87 6.25 23.18
CA LEU A 229 18.57 7.52 23.34
C LEU A 229 18.30 8.45 22.15
N LEU A 230 18.44 7.93 20.93
CA LEU A 230 18.32 8.70 19.70
C LEU A 230 16.88 9.17 19.46
N LEU A 231 15.87 8.33 19.70
CA LEU A 231 14.46 8.74 19.55
C LEU A 231 14.05 9.80 20.56
N LYS A 232 14.49 9.67 21.83
CA LYS A 232 14.27 10.73 22.84
C LYS A 232 15.00 12.02 22.49
N ALA A 233 16.21 11.93 21.94
CA ALA A 233 16.94 13.09 21.45
C ALA A 233 16.24 13.73 20.23
N ALA A 234 15.73 12.93 19.29
CA ALA A 234 14.98 13.44 18.14
C ALA A 234 13.78 14.30 18.58
N GLN A 235 13.10 13.93 19.67
CA GLN A 235 12.00 14.69 20.24
C GLN A 235 12.44 16.02 20.87
N SER A 236 13.62 16.11 21.50
CA SER A 236 14.12 17.39 22.05
C SER A 236 14.55 18.36 20.94
N PHE A 237 14.93 17.84 19.77
CA PHE A 237 15.34 18.63 18.60
C PHE A 237 14.21 18.92 17.60
N ASP A 238 12.94 18.76 17.99
CA ASP A 238 11.80 18.89 17.08
C ASP A 238 11.69 20.27 16.39
N LEU A 239 12.15 21.34 17.07
CA LEU A 239 12.23 22.69 16.52
C LEU A 239 13.34 22.89 15.46
N ALA A 240 14.18 21.88 15.22
CA ALA A 240 15.29 21.89 14.27
C ALA A 240 15.22 20.67 13.33
N PRO A 241 14.39 20.73 12.27
CA PRO A 241 14.03 19.56 11.45
C PRO A 241 15.22 18.88 10.79
N GLU A 242 16.23 19.64 10.33
CA GLU A 242 17.44 19.08 9.72
C GLU A 242 18.23 18.20 10.70
N LYS A 243 18.36 18.66 11.96
CA LYS A 243 19.04 17.91 13.02
C LYS A 243 18.22 16.70 13.43
N ARG A 244 16.90 16.85 13.57
CA ARG A 244 16.00 15.75 13.87
C ARG A 244 16.08 14.66 12.81
N ASN A 245 16.02 15.01 11.53
CA ASN A 245 16.11 14.04 10.43
C ASN A 245 17.47 13.33 10.43
N SER A 246 18.57 14.06 10.66
CA SER A 246 19.91 13.46 10.79
C SER A 246 20.01 12.45 11.95
N ILE A 247 19.26 12.68 13.05
CA ILE A 247 19.18 11.74 14.18
C ILE A 247 18.32 10.54 13.81
N LEU A 248 17.20 10.73 13.12
CA LEU A 248 16.35 9.63 12.65
C LEU A 248 17.08 8.75 11.63
N ASP A 249 17.89 9.32 10.74
CA ASP A 249 18.75 8.56 9.83
C ASP A 249 19.71 7.66 10.61
N LEU A 250 20.29 8.18 11.70
CA LEU A 250 21.12 7.38 12.60
C LEU A 250 20.33 6.26 13.30
N VAL A 251 19.06 6.48 13.64
CA VAL A 251 18.17 5.41 14.15
C VAL A 251 17.98 4.33 13.08
N ILE A 252 17.73 4.70 11.83
CA ILE A 252 17.58 3.74 10.74
C ILE A 252 18.88 2.95 10.51
N ASP A 253 20.04 3.61 10.54
CA ASP A 253 21.33 2.95 10.45
C ASP A 253 21.55 1.97 11.62
N THR A 254 21.18 2.34 12.85
CA THR A 254 21.27 1.39 13.99
C THR A 254 20.36 0.18 13.84
N LEU A 255 19.17 0.34 13.26
CA LEU A 255 18.27 -0.77 12.96
C LEU A 255 18.87 -1.68 11.89
N ARG A 256 19.53 -1.09 10.88
CA ARG A 256 20.24 -1.83 9.84
C ARG A 256 21.43 -2.62 10.41
N ASP A 257 22.24 -2.00 11.26
CA ASP A 257 23.36 -2.66 11.96
C ASP A 257 22.89 -3.80 12.87
N ALA A 258 21.71 -3.66 13.47
CA ALA A 258 21.06 -4.70 14.27
C ALA A 258 20.47 -5.85 13.43
N GLY A 259 20.57 -5.77 12.09
CA GLY A 259 20.06 -6.79 11.17
C GLY A 259 18.54 -6.81 11.03
N VAL A 260 17.84 -5.72 11.38
CA VAL A 260 16.36 -5.66 11.36
C VAL A 260 15.78 -5.81 9.96
N PHE A 261 16.47 -5.30 8.95
CA PHE A 261 16.01 -5.31 7.55
C PHE A 261 16.58 -6.46 6.71
N VAL A 262 17.31 -7.40 7.31
CA VAL A 262 17.91 -8.52 6.57
C VAL A 262 16.86 -9.59 6.28
N ASP A 263 16.65 -9.88 4.99
CA ASP A 263 15.79 -10.97 4.54
C ASP A 263 16.27 -12.32 5.10
N GLY A 264 15.44 -12.99 5.89
CA GLY A 264 15.65 -14.41 6.15
C GLY A 264 15.12 -15.01 7.45
N VAL A 265 14.68 -14.23 8.45
CA VAL A 265 14.36 -14.83 9.76
C VAL A 265 12.98 -14.40 10.22
N GLN A 266 12.02 -15.30 9.99
CA GLN A 266 10.69 -15.39 10.58
C GLN A 266 9.50 -14.92 9.72
N ARG A 267 9.20 -15.70 8.67
CA ARG A 267 7.81 -15.82 8.18
C ARG A 267 6.85 -16.44 9.21
N ASN A 268 7.37 -16.95 10.35
CA ASN A 268 6.64 -17.76 11.33
C ASN A 268 6.80 -17.31 12.80
N ALA A 269 7.26 -16.08 13.11
CA ALA A 269 7.29 -15.65 14.52
C ALA A 269 6.06 -14.83 14.87
N GLN A 270 5.43 -15.19 15.98
CA GLN A 270 4.35 -14.43 16.61
C GLN A 270 4.84 -13.11 17.25
N SER A 271 6.10 -12.74 17.05
CA SER A 271 6.75 -11.58 17.66
C SER A 271 7.82 -11.03 16.74
N TYR A 272 7.96 -9.71 16.73
CA TYR A 272 9.07 -9.04 16.07
C TYR A 272 10.41 -9.33 16.75
N ASN A 273 11.50 -9.07 16.02
CA ASN A 273 12.83 -8.91 16.61
C ASN A 273 12.74 -7.92 17.79
N PRO A 274 13.38 -8.19 18.95
CA PRO A 274 13.29 -7.35 20.14
C PRO A 274 13.71 -5.89 19.89
N VAL A 275 14.68 -5.66 19.01
CA VAL A 275 15.15 -4.32 18.62
C VAL A 275 14.06 -3.57 17.84
N LEU A 276 13.42 -4.23 16.85
CA LEU A 276 12.30 -3.67 16.11
C LEU A 276 11.10 -3.42 17.03
N GLN A 277 10.75 -4.38 17.89
CA GLN A 277 9.64 -4.25 18.83
C GLN A 277 9.83 -3.04 19.75
N LYS A 278 11.04 -2.85 20.27
CA LYS A 278 11.39 -1.68 21.09
C LYS A 278 11.25 -0.39 20.28
N ALA A 279 11.75 -0.35 19.05
CA ALA A 279 11.66 0.81 18.17
C ALA A 279 10.19 1.19 17.86
N LEU A 280 9.34 0.22 17.52
CA LEU A 280 7.92 0.43 17.24
C LEU A 280 7.15 0.91 18.49
N ASN A 281 7.41 0.30 19.65
CA ASN A 281 6.80 0.71 20.91
C ASN A 281 7.20 2.15 21.29
N LEU A 282 8.48 2.51 21.10
CA LEU A 282 8.95 3.87 21.34
C LEU A 282 8.31 4.87 20.38
N GLY A 283 8.36 4.60 19.07
CA GLY A 283 7.73 5.46 18.06
C GLY A 283 6.23 5.68 18.33
N THR A 284 5.52 4.64 18.77
CA THR A 284 4.11 4.74 19.16
C THR A 284 3.92 5.56 20.43
N SER A 285 4.72 5.33 21.47
CA SER A 285 4.65 6.08 22.74
C SER A 285 4.97 7.57 22.57
N LEU A 286 5.83 7.90 21.60
CA LEU A 286 6.20 9.27 21.24
C LEU A 286 5.25 9.89 20.21
N ASN A 287 4.30 9.12 19.66
CA ASN A 287 3.39 9.52 18.59
C ASN A 287 4.12 10.04 17.33
N ASP A 288 5.27 9.45 17.00
CA ASP A 288 6.12 9.88 15.88
C ASP A 288 5.84 9.05 14.62
N LYS A 289 4.80 9.44 13.86
CA LYS A 289 4.45 8.79 12.59
C LYS A 289 5.57 8.92 11.55
N THR A 290 6.30 10.03 11.54
CA THR A 290 7.37 10.29 10.57
C THR A 290 8.49 9.26 10.69
N PHE A 291 8.89 8.97 11.93
CA PHE A 291 9.85 7.93 12.23
C PHE A 291 9.32 6.54 11.82
N LEU A 292 8.09 6.18 12.22
CA LEU A 292 7.52 4.87 11.90
C LEU A 292 7.42 4.65 10.38
N PHE A 293 7.02 5.68 9.63
CA PHE A 293 6.95 5.61 8.16
C PHE A 293 8.34 5.48 7.52
N ALA A 294 9.37 6.12 8.07
CA ALA A 294 10.74 5.93 7.62
C ALA A 294 11.22 4.48 7.84
N VAL A 295 10.84 3.85 8.96
CA VAL A 295 11.09 2.42 9.18
C VAL A 295 10.37 1.58 8.12
N TYR A 296 9.10 1.88 7.82
CA TYR A 296 8.32 1.15 6.81
C TYR A 296 8.87 1.36 5.40
N ASP A 297 9.40 2.54 5.06
CA ASP A 297 10.06 2.78 3.79
C ASP A 297 11.28 1.86 3.59
N GLU A 298 12.03 1.52 4.65
CA GLU A 298 13.12 0.54 4.56
C GLU A 298 12.60 -0.89 4.33
N PHE A 299 11.53 -1.30 5.01
CA PHE A 299 10.86 -2.58 4.74
C PHE A 299 10.27 -2.64 3.32
N LEU A 300 9.82 -1.50 2.79
CA LEU A 300 9.32 -1.41 1.41
C LEU A 300 10.45 -1.54 0.39
N LYS A 301 11.63 -0.95 0.65
CA LYS A 301 12.81 -1.11 -0.20
C LYS A 301 13.34 -2.55 -0.20
N ALA A 302 13.19 -3.24 0.94
CA ALA A 302 13.61 -4.63 1.13
C ALA A 302 12.52 -5.66 0.79
N ASP A 303 11.37 -5.25 0.21
CA ASP A 303 10.25 -6.14 -0.16
C ASP A 303 9.74 -7.04 0.99
N SER A 304 9.87 -6.56 2.23
CA SER A 304 9.62 -7.32 3.46
C SER A 304 8.46 -6.76 4.31
N ILE A 305 7.69 -5.80 3.80
CA ILE A 305 6.46 -5.26 4.43
C ILE A 305 5.51 -6.34 4.97
N PRO A 306 5.27 -7.48 4.29
CA PRO A 306 4.37 -8.51 4.82
C PRO A 306 4.76 -9.06 6.21
N GLN A 307 6.02 -8.93 6.63
CA GLN A 307 6.47 -9.30 7.98
C GLN A 307 5.84 -8.42 9.07
N LEU A 308 5.33 -7.23 8.71
CA LEU A 308 4.68 -6.28 9.60
C LEU A 308 3.17 -6.50 9.72
N PHE A 309 2.62 -7.53 9.07
CA PHE A 309 1.18 -7.80 9.09
C PHE A 309 0.76 -8.58 10.34
N THR A 310 1.63 -9.42 10.91
CA THR A 310 1.29 -10.23 12.08
C THR A 310 2.46 -10.34 13.07
N PRO A 311 2.36 -9.71 14.25
CA PRO A 311 1.32 -8.74 14.64
C PRO A 311 1.30 -7.53 13.70
N PRO A 312 0.20 -6.76 13.62
CA PRO A 312 0.15 -5.57 12.77
C PRO A 312 0.99 -4.43 13.38
N ALA A 313 1.87 -3.84 12.57
CA ALA A 313 2.68 -2.72 13.02
C ALA A 313 1.81 -1.45 13.23
N PRO A 314 2.15 -0.59 14.20
CA PRO A 314 1.39 0.62 14.51
C PRO A 314 1.27 1.57 13.31
N TYR A 315 0.07 2.06 12.99
CA TYR A 315 -0.18 2.96 11.85
C TYR A 315 0.23 2.38 10.48
N LEU A 316 0.36 1.06 10.35
CA LEU A 316 0.70 0.44 9.06
C LEU A 316 -0.41 0.63 8.02
N GLU A 317 -1.67 0.54 8.44
CA GLU A 317 -2.83 0.83 7.56
C GLU A 317 -2.75 2.27 7.04
N ASP A 318 -2.55 3.27 7.91
CA ASP A 318 -2.36 4.67 7.51
C ASP A 318 -1.21 4.85 6.50
N TYR A 319 -0.09 4.13 6.69
CA TYR A 319 1.07 4.19 5.80
C TYR A 319 0.76 3.65 4.40
N LEU A 320 0.06 2.52 4.31
CA LEU A 320 -0.26 1.88 3.04
C LEU A 320 -1.39 2.62 2.29
N ASP A 321 -2.40 3.10 3.02
CA ASP A 321 -3.55 3.84 2.48
C ASP A 321 -3.23 5.31 2.10
N SER A 322 -2.08 5.84 2.55
CA SER A 322 -1.66 7.23 2.22
C SER A 322 -1.44 7.51 0.72
N SER A 323 -1.44 6.47 -0.12
CA SER A 323 -1.12 6.56 -1.55
C SER A 323 -2.36 6.85 -2.41
N GLY A 324 -2.86 8.10 -2.33
CA GLY A 324 -4.01 8.54 -3.15
C GLY A 324 -3.73 8.62 -4.67
N ASP A 325 -2.47 8.80 -5.07
CA ASP A 325 -2.06 8.83 -6.48
C ASP A 325 -1.39 7.52 -6.91
N LEU A 326 -2.12 6.72 -7.69
CA LEU A 326 -1.69 5.42 -8.23
C LEU A 326 -0.91 5.54 -9.56
N MET A 327 -0.45 6.74 -9.95
CA MET A 327 0.39 6.93 -11.12
C MET A 327 1.82 6.40 -10.93
N SER A 328 2.34 6.42 -9.70
CA SER A 328 3.67 5.91 -9.37
C SER A 328 3.65 4.38 -9.16
N PRO A 329 4.63 3.63 -9.69
CA PRO A 329 4.78 2.20 -9.40
C PRO A 329 4.88 1.88 -7.91
N ILE A 330 5.49 2.78 -7.12
CA ILE A 330 5.67 2.61 -5.67
C ILE A 330 4.32 2.74 -4.96
N SER A 331 3.49 3.70 -5.35
CA SER A 331 2.14 3.88 -4.81
C SER A 331 1.27 2.66 -5.09
N ARG A 332 1.32 2.12 -6.32
CA ARG A 332 0.62 0.87 -6.65
C ARG A 332 1.10 -0.30 -5.82
N LYS A 333 2.42 -0.45 -5.63
CA LYS A 333 3.00 -1.48 -4.76
C LYS A 333 2.50 -1.35 -3.32
N LYS A 334 2.42 -0.13 -2.77
CA LYS A 334 1.84 0.12 -1.43
C LYS A 334 0.37 -0.29 -1.36
N MET A 335 -0.42 0.04 -2.38
CA MET A 335 -1.84 -0.30 -2.43
C MET A 335 -2.07 -1.82 -2.61
N ASP A 336 -1.21 -2.50 -3.38
CA ASP A 336 -1.22 -3.97 -3.47
C ASP A 336 -0.89 -4.61 -2.11
N LEU A 337 0.11 -4.10 -1.40
CA LEU A 337 0.44 -4.53 -0.03
C LEU A 337 -0.70 -4.21 0.97
N TYR A 338 -1.44 -3.10 0.78
CA TYR A 338 -2.63 -2.80 1.58
C TYR A 338 -3.71 -3.87 1.39
N CYS A 339 -3.95 -4.29 0.15
CA CYS A 339 -4.86 -5.38 -0.13
C CYS A 339 -4.43 -6.67 0.58
N ASP A 340 -3.15 -7.02 0.52
CA ASP A 340 -2.62 -8.20 1.19
C ASP A 340 -2.80 -8.10 2.72
N PHE A 341 -2.56 -6.92 3.30
CA PHE A 341 -2.82 -6.64 4.72
C PHE A 341 -4.31 -6.84 5.07
N CYS A 342 -5.23 -6.36 4.24
CA CYS A 342 -6.66 -6.57 4.46
C CYS A 342 -7.02 -8.06 4.43
N ILE A 343 -6.43 -8.83 3.51
CA ILE A 343 -6.65 -10.28 3.39
C ILE A 343 -6.16 -11.00 4.65
N THR A 344 -4.95 -10.70 5.15
CA THR A 344 -4.42 -11.35 6.36
C THR A 344 -5.26 -11.08 7.61
N HIS A 345 -6.01 -9.96 7.64
CA HIS A 345 -6.88 -9.58 8.74
C HIS A 345 -8.36 -9.93 8.52
N ASN A 346 -8.67 -10.80 7.53
CA ASN A 346 -10.03 -11.21 7.16
C ASN A 346 -10.96 -10.05 6.74
N GLN A 347 -10.40 -8.94 6.27
CA GLN A 347 -11.14 -7.77 5.77
C GLN A 347 -11.35 -7.86 4.25
N PHE A 348 -11.96 -8.95 3.79
CA PHE A 348 -12.10 -9.27 2.36
C PHE A 348 -12.88 -8.24 1.55
N LEU A 349 -13.90 -7.61 2.15
CA LEU A 349 -14.66 -6.55 1.48
C LEU A 349 -13.78 -5.32 1.17
N LYS A 350 -12.95 -4.90 2.14
CA LYS A 350 -11.99 -3.81 1.92
C LYS A 350 -10.98 -4.17 0.83
N ALA A 351 -10.43 -5.39 0.88
CA ALA A 351 -9.52 -5.90 -0.14
C ALA A 351 -10.13 -5.86 -1.55
N ALA A 352 -11.40 -6.24 -1.70
CA ALA A 352 -12.13 -6.15 -2.96
C ALA A 352 -12.25 -4.71 -3.47
N ILE A 353 -12.64 -3.77 -2.60
CA ILE A 353 -12.77 -2.34 -2.92
C ILE A 353 -11.41 -1.75 -3.34
N VAL A 354 -10.34 -2.11 -2.65
CA VAL A 354 -8.97 -1.66 -2.97
C VAL A 354 -8.55 -2.16 -4.36
N LYS A 355 -8.74 -3.44 -4.66
CA LYS A 355 -8.39 -4.01 -5.99
C LYS A 355 -9.21 -3.39 -7.11
N GLU A 356 -10.49 -3.11 -6.85
CA GLU A 356 -11.34 -2.38 -7.78
C GLU A 356 -10.84 -0.94 -8.02
N HIS A 357 -10.46 -0.24 -6.96
CA HIS A 357 -9.88 1.10 -7.03
C HIS A 357 -8.58 1.10 -7.85
N ILE A 358 -7.70 0.11 -7.65
CA ILE A 358 -6.49 -0.08 -8.47
C ILE A 358 -6.88 -0.27 -9.94
N ALA A 359 -7.83 -1.15 -10.24
CA ALA A 359 -8.23 -1.43 -11.62
C ALA A 359 -8.75 -0.18 -12.37
N LYS A 360 -9.39 0.76 -11.66
CA LYS A 360 -9.92 2.01 -12.24
C LYS A 360 -8.87 3.10 -12.36
N ASN A 361 -8.09 3.31 -11.30
CA ASN A 361 -7.25 4.50 -11.15
C ASN A 361 -5.76 4.23 -11.39
N SER A 362 -5.38 3.01 -11.78
CA SER A 362 -4.03 2.75 -12.27
C SER A 362 -3.68 3.71 -13.40
N GLY A 363 -2.42 4.15 -13.47
CA GLY A 363 -1.92 4.99 -14.56
C GLY A 363 -1.91 4.29 -15.92
N ASN A 364 -1.44 5.01 -16.94
CA ASN A 364 -1.38 4.55 -18.33
C ASN A 364 -0.42 3.36 -18.57
N ASP A 365 0.36 2.99 -17.55
CA ASP A 365 1.32 1.89 -17.60
C ASP A 365 0.69 0.53 -17.29
N VAL A 366 -0.51 0.51 -16.70
CA VAL A 366 -1.27 -0.73 -16.44
C VAL A 366 -2.27 -0.96 -17.57
N GLY A 367 -2.03 -2.03 -18.33
CA GLY A 367 -2.87 -2.40 -19.48
C GLY A 367 -4.21 -3.01 -19.10
N LEU A 368 -5.08 -3.20 -20.09
CA LEU A 368 -6.43 -3.72 -19.89
C LEU A 368 -6.44 -5.15 -19.34
N GLN A 369 -5.46 -5.97 -19.71
CA GLN A 369 -5.34 -7.34 -19.20
C GLN A 369 -5.01 -7.37 -17.69
N ASP A 370 -4.13 -6.48 -17.23
CA ASP A 370 -3.80 -6.37 -15.80
C ASP A 370 -4.98 -5.80 -15.01
N ARG A 371 -5.72 -4.83 -15.58
CA ARG A 371 -6.97 -4.32 -14.98
C ARG A 371 -8.04 -5.41 -14.85
N LEU A 372 -8.18 -6.26 -15.86
CA LEU A 372 -9.04 -7.45 -15.80
C LEU A 372 -8.61 -8.42 -14.71
N HIS A 373 -7.30 -8.62 -14.55
CA HIS A 373 -6.76 -9.44 -13.47
C HIS A 373 -7.12 -8.85 -12.11
N TYR A 374 -6.94 -7.54 -11.91
CA TYR A 374 -7.35 -6.86 -10.68
C TYR A 374 -8.85 -6.97 -10.39
N LEU A 375 -9.72 -6.76 -11.38
CA LEU A 375 -11.18 -6.92 -11.22
C LEU A 375 -11.56 -8.38 -10.92
N SER A 376 -10.90 -9.36 -11.55
CA SER A 376 -11.12 -10.78 -11.26
C SER A 376 -10.72 -11.13 -9.83
N HIS A 377 -9.60 -10.59 -9.34
CA HIS A 377 -9.20 -10.73 -7.94
C HIS A 377 -10.20 -10.07 -7.01
N ALA A 378 -10.67 -8.86 -7.35
CA ALA A 378 -11.67 -8.15 -6.57
C ALA A 378 -12.98 -8.95 -6.43
N VAL A 379 -13.45 -9.61 -7.50
CA VAL A 379 -14.60 -10.52 -7.45
C VAL A 379 -14.32 -11.69 -6.51
N GLY A 380 -13.15 -12.34 -6.61
CA GLY A 380 -12.79 -13.44 -5.72
C GLY A 380 -12.77 -13.03 -4.25
N GLN A 381 -12.21 -11.86 -3.92
CA GLN A 381 -12.22 -11.34 -2.55
C GLN A 381 -13.64 -10.98 -2.08
N ALA A 382 -14.47 -10.40 -2.94
CA ALA A 382 -15.87 -10.10 -2.61
C ALA A 382 -16.72 -11.37 -2.42
N GLU A 383 -16.41 -12.46 -3.14
CA GLU A 383 -17.02 -13.78 -2.94
C GLU A 383 -16.62 -14.37 -1.59
N SER A 384 -15.32 -14.33 -1.24
CA SER A 384 -14.86 -14.74 0.10
C SER A 384 -15.49 -13.89 1.21
N ALA A 385 -15.69 -12.59 0.98
CA ALA A 385 -16.41 -11.72 1.92
C ALA A 385 -17.87 -12.17 2.10
N LYS A 386 -18.55 -12.53 1.00
CA LYS A 386 -19.93 -13.04 1.01
C LYS A 386 -20.04 -14.35 1.77
N GLU A 387 -19.08 -15.26 1.61
CA GLU A 387 -19.04 -16.54 2.36
C GLU A 387 -18.95 -16.33 3.87
N ILE A 388 -18.27 -15.27 4.31
CA ILE A 388 -18.13 -14.93 5.74
C ILE A 388 -19.36 -14.18 6.25
N SER A 389 -19.89 -13.24 5.47
CA SER A 389 -21.04 -12.43 5.85
C SER A 389 -21.83 -11.95 4.64
N GLU A 390 -23.10 -12.35 4.55
CA GLU A 390 -24.03 -11.91 3.52
C GLU A 390 -24.76 -10.61 3.93
N THR A 391 -24.01 -9.51 4.06
CA THR A 391 -24.63 -8.19 4.25
C THR A 391 -25.09 -7.60 2.92
N THR A 392 -26.06 -6.68 2.97
CA THR A 392 -26.52 -5.94 1.78
C THR A 392 -25.36 -5.24 1.06
N GLU A 393 -24.45 -4.61 1.81
CA GLU A 393 -23.28 -3.92 1.28
C GLU A 393 -22.33 -4.86 0.52
N VAL A 394 -22.08 -6.07 1.04
CA VAL A 394 -21.24 -7.08 0.37
C VAL A 394 -21.88 -7.52 -0.93
N ILE A 395 -23.20 -7.78 -0.93
CA ILE A 395 -23.94 -8.22 -2.12
C ILE A 395 -23.96 -7.11 -3.18
N GLU A 396 -24.24 -5.87 -2.79
CA GLU A 396 -24.23 -4.71 -3.69
C GLU A 396 -22.84 -4.50 -4.31
N THR A 397 -21.79 -4.56 -3.48
CA THR A 397 -20.40 -4.42 -3.93
C THR A 397 -20.00 -5.54 -4.88
N LEU A 398 -20.31 -6.80 -4.54
CA LEU A 398 -20.03 -7.95 -5.40
C LEU A 398 -20.73 -7.83 -6.76
N ASN A 399 -22.02 -7.47 -6.77
CA ASN A 399 -22.78 -7.31 -8.01
C ASN A 399 -22.23 -6.16 -8.87
N ARG A 400 -21.82 -5.07 -8.23
CA ARG A 400 -21.19 -3.93 -8.90
C ARG A 400 -19.85 -4.32 -9.55
N ILE A 401 -18.93 -4.95 -8.82
CA ILE A 401 -17.63 -5.38 -9.35
C ILE A 401 -17.81 -6.45 -10.45
N ARG A 402 -18.77 -7.38 -10.30
CA ARG A 402 -19.10 -8.37 -11.35
C ARG A 402 -19.58 -7.70 -12.64
N LYS A 403 -20.41 -6.67 -12.54
CA LYS A 403 -20.88 -5.89 -13.70
C LYS A 403 -19.69 -5.19 -14.38
N GLU A 404 -18.82 -4.57 -13.61
CA GLU A 404 -17.61 -3.91 -14.12
C GLU A 404 -16.66 -4.90 -14.81
N LEU A 405 -16.41 -6.07 -14.21
CA LEU A 405 -15.61 -7.13 -14.83
C LEU A 405 -16.21 -7.60 -16.15
N LYS A 406 -17.54 -7.74 -16.22
CA LYS A 406 -18.24 -8.13 -17.45
C LYS A 406 -18.05 -7.08 -18.55
N ILE A 407 -18.22 -5.80 -18.23
CA ILE A 407 -18.01 -4.70 -19.17
C ILE A 407 -16.55 -4.64 -19.63
N ALA A 408 -15.59 -4.77 -18.71
CA ALA A 408 -14.17 -4.79 -19.04
C ALA A 408 -13.77 -5.98 -19.94
N LYS A 409 -14.40 -7.16 -19.76
CA LYS A 409 -14.20 -8.31 -20.66
C LYS A 409 -14.69 -8.00 -22.08
N ILE A 410 -15.86 -7.36 -22.21
CA ILE A 410 -16.38 -6.95 -23.51
C ILE A 410 -15.48 -5.88 -24.13
N GLN A 411 -14.94 -4.94 -23.34
CA GLN A 411 -13.94 -3.99 -23.82
C GLN A 411 -12.70 -4.69 -24.38
N TYR A 412 -12.24 -5.76 -23.75
CA TYR A 412 -11.10 -6.55 -24.23
C TYR A 412 -11.45 -7.31 -25.53
N GLU A 413 -12.66 -7.83 -25.66
CA GLU A 413 -13.16 -8.39 -26.93
C GLU A 413 -13.19 -7.34 -28.05
N ILE A 414 -13.63 -6.11 -27.75
CA ILE A 414 -13.61 -4.98 -28.69
C ILE A 414 -12.17 -4.65 -29.09
N PHE A 415 -11.24 -4.60 -28.13
CA PHE A 415 -9.83 -4.36 -28.38
C PHE A 415 -9.26 -5.40 -29.37
N ILE A 416 -9.48 -6.69 -29.10
CA ILE A 416 -9.05 -7.79 -29.98
C ILE A 416 -9.70 -7.67 -31.37
N ALA A 417 -11.00 -7.37 -31.42
CA ALA A 417 -11.72 -7.26 -32.69
C ALA A 417 -11.21 -6.10 -33.56
N ILE A 418 -10.86 -4.96 -32.95
CA ILE A 418 -10.26 -3.82 -33.65
C ILE A 418 -8.82 -4.13 -34.05
N ASP A 419 -8.03 -4.76 -33.18
CA ASP A 419 -6.64 -5.12 -33.48
C ASP A 419 -6.54 -6.08 -34.67
N ASN A 420 -7.41 -7.09 -34.72
CA ASN A 420 -7.52 -8.03 -35.83
C ASN A 420 -8.19 -7.44 -37.09
N MET A 421 -8.76 -6.24 -37.02
CA MET A 421 -9.41 -5.60 -38.16
C MET A 421 -8.38 -5.20 -39.21
N ASN A 422 -8.62 -5.55 -40.47
CA ASN A 422 -7.74 -5.15 -41.56
C ASN A 422 -7.70 -3.61 -41.71
N ASN A 423 -6.54 -3.08 -42.10
CA ASN A 423 -6.33 -1.63 -42.17
C ASN A 423 -7.25 -0.95 -43.20
N VAL A 424 -7.62 -1.65 -44.27
CA VAL A 424 -8.53 -1.11 -45.30
C VAL A 424 -9.92 -0.84 -44.71
N LYS A 425 -10.49 -1.81 -44.00
CA LYS A 425 -11.79 -1.68 -43.33
C LYS A 425 -11.74 -0.62 -42.24
N TYR A 426 -10.65 -0.59 -41.45
CA TYR A 426 -10.46 0.44 -40.45
C TYR A 426 -10.44 1.84 -41.08
N ASN A 427 -9.67 2.04 -42.15
CA ASN A 427 -9.57 3.34 -42.83
C ASN A 427 -10.92 3.78 -43.44
N ASN A 428 -11.72 2.84 -43.95
CA ASN A 428 -13.06 3.15 -44.43
C ASN A 428 -13.98 3.62 -43.29
N ILE A 429 -13.88 3.01 -42.11
CA ILE A 429 -14.62 3.42 -40.92
C ILE A 429 -14.11 4.77 -40.40
N MET A 430 -12.80 4.98 -40.38
CA MET A 430 -12.18 6.25 -40.03
C MET A 430 -12.72 7.39 -40.90
N ALA A 431 -12.81 7.18 -42.22
CA ALA A 431 -13.34 8.17 -43.16
C ALA A 431 -14.84 8.47 -42.94
N SER A 432 -15.64 7.48 -42.51
CA SER A 432 -17.08 7.66 -42.30
C SER A 432 -17.45 8.17 -40.91
N THR A 433 -16.65 7.88 -39.89
CA THR A 433 -16.96 8.18 -38.47
C THR A 433 -16.08 9.27 -37.86
N GLY A 434 -14.98 9.66 -38.51
CA GLY A 434 -14.03 10.65 -38.00
C GLY A 434 -13.21 10.18 -36.80
N LYS A 435 -13.12 8.87 -36.57
CA LYS A 435 -12.36 8.28 -35.44
C LYS A 435 -10.85 8.46 -35.62
N PRO A 436 -10.06 8.47 -34.54
CA PRO A 436 -8.61 8.63 -34.62
C PRO A 436 -7.93 7.37 -35.19
N ASP A 437 -6.62 7.46 -35.40
CA ASP A 437 -5.80 6.34 -35.90
C ASP A 437 -5.98 5.07 -35.06
N LYS A 438 -5.87 3.91 -35.72
CA LYS A 438 -6.06 2.59 -35.09
C LYS A 438 -5.19 2.42 -33.85
N SER A 439 -3.92 2.84 -33.91
CA SER A 439 -2.99 2.78 -32.78
C SER A 439 -3.46 3.60 -31.59
N HIS A 440 -4.02 4.79 -31.83
CA HIS A 440 -4.55 5.65 -30.78
C HIS A 440 -5.79 5.04 -30.12
N VAL A 441 -6.71 4.48 -30.92
CA VAL A 441 -7.90 3.79 -30.41
C VAL A 441 -7.51 2.58 -29.56
N LEU A 442 -6.56 1.76 -30.01
CA LEU A 442 -6.06 0.61 -29.25
C LEU A 442 -5.37 1.05 -27.96
N THR A 443 -4.57 2.11 -28.01
CA THR A 443 -3.92 2.68 -26.82
C THR A 443 -4.96 3.14 -25.80
N LEU A 444 -5.98 3.87 -26.26
CA LEU A 444 -7.07 4.36 -25.42
C LEU A 444 -7.85 3.21 -24.74
N LEU A 445 -8.22 2.19 -25.51
CA LEU A 445 -8.89 0.99 -25.01
C LEU A 445 -8.01 0.18 -24.04
N ASN A 446 -6.69 0.22 -24.20
CA ASN A 446 -5.78 -0.50 -23.31
C ASN A 446 -5.52 0.26 -21.99
N GLN A 447 -5.57 1.60 -22.01
CA GLN A 447 -5.15 2.43 -20.87
C GLN A 447 -6.29 2.80 -19.91
N GLN A 448 -7.55 2.75 -20.35
CA GLN A 448 -8.68 3.21 -19.54
C GLN A 448 -9.83 2.19 -19.54
N LEU A 449 -10.52 2.03 -18.41
CA LEU A 449 -11.80 1.32 -18.38
C LEU A 449 -12.95 2.26 -18.76
N PHE A 450 -13.74 1.86 -19.75
CA PHE A 450 -14.92 2.60 -20.18
C PHE A 450 -16.18 2.01 -19.56
N ASP A 451 -17.16 2.87 -19.31
CA ASP A 451 -18.52 2.43 -18.99
C ASP A 451 -19.19 1.84 -20.23
N GLY A 452 -20.20 1.01 -20.01
CA GLY A 452 -20.87 0.29 -21.09
C GLY A 452 -21.50 1.22 -22.13
N GLU A 453 -22.07 2.37 -21.74
CA GLU A 453 -22.72 3.28 -22.69
C GLU A 453 -21.71 3.94 -23.62
N THR A 454 -20.56 4.34 -23.07
CA THR A 454 -19.45 4.85 -23.87
C THR A 454 -18.88 3.76 -24.78
N LEU A 455 -18.71 2.52 -24.31
CA LEU A 455 -18.29 1.40 -25.17
C LEU A 455 -19.26 1.18 -26.34
N LEU A 456 -20.56 1.25 -26.08
CA LEU A 456 -21.59 1.06 -27.09
C LEU A 456 -21.53 2.16 -28.15
N ARG A 457 -21.57 3.43 -27.71
CA ARG A 457 -21.67 4.61 -28.58
C ARG A 457 -20.37 4.93 -29.31
N GLU A 458 -19.23 4.84 -28.62
CA GLU A 458 -17.95 5.30 -29.16
C GLU A 458 -17.18 4.21 -29.89
N PHE A 459 -17.47 2.93 -29.62
CA PHE A 459 -16.70 1.81 -30.19
C PHE A 459 -17.60 0.76 -30.87
N ALA A 460 -18.50 0.09 -30.16
CA ALA A 460 -19.23 -1.06 -30.71
C ALA A 460 -20.08 -0.68 -31.94
N ILE A 461 -20.85 0.40 -31.87
CA ILE A 461 -21.67 0.87 -33.00
C ILE A 461 -20.80 1.42 -34.15
N PRO A 462 -19.86 2.37 -33.92
CA PRO A 462 -19.05 2.94 -35.01
C PRO A 462 -18.18 1.93 -35.75
N PHE A 463 -17.65 0.91 -35.05
CA PHE A 463 -16.81 -0.13 -35.65
C PHE A 463 -17.60 -1.34 -36.18
N ASP A 464 -18.95 -1.27 -36.18
CA ASP A 464 -19.85 -2.34 -36.63
C ASP A 464 -19.57 -3.69 -35.92
N LEU A 465 -19.34 -3.63 -34.60
CA LEU A 465 -19.08 -4.79 -33.74
C LEU A 465 -20.38 -5.29 -33.11
N VAL A 466 -21.24 -5.85 -33.95
CA VAL A 466 -22.62 -6.25 -33.61
C VAL A 466 -22.74 -7.31 -32.50
N GLU A 467 -21.75 -8.18 -32.32
CA GLU A 467 -21.71 -9.18 -31.25
C GLU A 467 -21.40 -8.52 -29.89
N SER A 468 -20.46 -7.57 -29.88
CA SER A 468 -20.16 -6.74 -28.72
C SER A 468 -21.32 -5.79 -28.41
N GLU A 469 -22.02 -5.27 -29.43
CA GLU A 469 -23.27 -4.48 -29.27
C GLU A 469 -24.30 -5.26 -28.45
N LEU A 470 -24.61 -6.51 -28.83
CA LEU A 470 -25.53 -7.39 -28.09
C LEU A 470 -25.05 -7.66 -26.66
N SER A 471 -23.76 -7.95 -26.50
CA SER A 471 -23.16 -8.28 -25.21
C SER A 471 -23.16 -7.09 -24.24
N ILE A 472 -22.98 -5.87 -24.73
CA ILE A 472 -23.06 -4.65 -23.94
C ILE A 472 -24.50 -4.37 -23.51
N VAL A 473 -25.47 -4.45 -24.43
CA VAL A 473 -26.90 -4.25 -24.11
C VAL A 473 -27.33 -5.24 -23.01
N HIS A 474 -26.92 -6.50 -23.14
CA HIS A 474 -27.13 -7.52 -22.11
C HIS A 474 -26.47 -7.19 -20.75
N ALA A 475 -25.33 -6.50 -20.75
CA ALA A 475 -24.60 -6.15 -19.54
C ALA A 475 -25.14 -4.89 -18.83
N ILE A 476 -25.69 -3.93 -19.58
CA ILE A 476 -26.18 -2.64 -19.05
C ILE A 476 -27.64 -2.74 -18.62
N GLU A 477 -28.50 -3.25 -19.50
CA GLU A 477 -29.94 -3.14 -19.37
C GLU A 477 -30.52 -4.36 -18.65
N VAL A 478 -31.24 -4.10 -17.55
CA VAL A 478 -31.94 -5.17 -16.83
C VAL A 478 -33.03 -5.78 -17.71
N ASN A 479 -33.74 -4.99 -18.51
CA ASN A 479 -34.76 -5.47 -19.44
C ASN A 479 -34.63 -4.75 -20.79
N PRO A 480 -33.87 -5.33 -21.75
CA PRO A 480 -33.67 -4.68 -23.03
C PRO A 480 -34.95 -4.67 -23.86
N ARG A 481 -35.16 -3.58 -24.61
CA ARG A 481 -36.32 -3.48 -25.50
C ARG A 481 -36.21 -4.52 -26.60
N ARG A 482 -37.27 -5.29 -26.81
CA ARG A 482 -37.29 -6.37 -27.80
C ARG A 482 -36.95 -5.90 -29.22
N ILE A 483 -37.40 -4.70 -29.59
CA ILE A 483 -37.12 -4.09 -30.90
C ILE A 483 -35.62 -3.86 -31.10
N ASP A 484 -34.92 -3.38 -30.08
CA ASP A 484 -33.47 -3.10 -30.15
C ASP A 484 -32.69 -4.41 -30.34
N ILE A 485 -33.05 -5.46 -29.58
CA ILE A 485 -32.47 -6.80 -29.72
C ILE A 485 -32.75 -7.40 -31.11
N ASP A 486 -33.98 -7.31 -31.61
CA ASP A 486 -34.36 -7.82 -32.93
C ASP A 486 -33.57 -7.10 -34.04
N ASN A 487 -33.36 -5.79 -33.91
CA ASN A 487 -32.54 -5.00 -34.84
C ASN A 487 -31.06 -5.41 -34.80
N ILE A 488 -30.50 -5.67 -33.62
CA ILE A 488 -29.13 -6.15 -33.48
C ILE A 488 -28.98 -7.53 -34.14
N TRP A 489 -29.90 -8.45 -33.88
CA TRP A 489 -29.90 -9.77 -34.52
C TRP A 489 -30.04 -9.70 -36.05
N ALA A 490 -30.85 -8.76 -36.56
CA ALA A 490 -30.92 -8.52 -38.00
C ALA A 490 -29.56 -8.08 -38.57
N LYS A 491 -28.79 -7.23 -37.87
CA LYS A 491 -27.43 -6.87 -38.28
C LYS A 491 -26.47 -8.07 -38.19
N ILE A 492 -26.53 -8.87 -37.11
CA ILE A 492 -25.70 -10.07 -36.90
C ILE A 492 -25.90 -11.05 -38.06
N ILE A 493 -27.15 -11.44 -38.34
CA ILE A 493 -27.45 -12.39 -39.41
C ILE A 493 -27.07 -11.81 -40.76
N ARG A 494 -27.36 -10.53 -41.05
CA ARG A 494 -26.95 -9.88 -42.31
C ARG A 494 -25.44 -9.97 -42.55
N LYS A 495 -24.62 -9.76 -41.51
CA LYS A 495 -23.15 -9.86 -41.59
C LYS A 495 -22.68 -11.30 -41.79
N ALA A 496 -23.31 -12.25 -41.11
CA ALA A 496 -23.04 -13.67 -41.31
C ALA A 496 -23.46 -14.15 -42.72
N SER A 497 -24.59 -13.66 -43.23
CA SER A 497 -25.08 -13.88 -44.59
C SER A 497 -24.10 -13.36 -45.64
N GLN A 498 -23.54 -12.16 -45.45
CA GLN A 498 -22.52 -11.64 -46.36
C GLN A 498 -21.28 -12.55 -46.40
N ARG A 499 -20.79 -13.00 -45.24
CA ARG A 499 -19.67 -13.97 -45.16
C ARG A 499 -20.02 -15.31 -45.79
N ALA A 500 -21.27 -15.76 -45.64
CA ALA A 500 -21.74 -17.00 -46.24
C ALA A 500 -21.73 -16.92 -47.78
N ILE A 501 -22.12 -15.77 -48.34
CA ILE A 501 -22.03 -15.51 -49.79
C ILE A 501 -20.57 -15.48 -50.26
N GLU A 502 -19.67 -14.82 -49.52
CA GLU A 502 -18.25 -14.72 -49.85
C GLU A 502 -17.54 -16.08 -49.80
N THR A 503 -17.90 -16.93 -48.83
CA THR A 503 -17.30 -18.27 -48.65
C THR A 503 -18.01 -19.37 -49.44
N GLY A 504 -19.19 -19.10 -49.99
CA GLY A 504 -20.04 -20.10 -50.66
C GLY A 504 -20.60 -21.18 -49.73
N SER A 505 -20.54 -20.97 -48.40
CA SER A 505 -20.99 -21.93 -47.39
C SER A 505 -21.95 -21.26 -46.42
N ILE A 506 -23.00 -21.96 -45.99
CA ILE A 506 -23.95 -21.47 -44.99
C ILE A 506 -23.41 -21.57 -43.54
N GLN A 507 -22.25 -22.20 -43.37
CA GLN A 507 -21.62 -22.44 -42.07
C GLN A 507 -21.42 -21.17 -41.21
N PRO A 508 -21.07 -19.98 -41.75
CA PRO A 508 -20.92 -18.77 -40.94
C PRO A 508 -22.19 -18.37 -40.17
N ILE A 509 -23.39 -18.68 -40.71
CA ILE A 509 -24.67 -18.43 -40.04
C ILE A 509 -24.88 -19.46 -38.92
N ALA A 510 -24.48 -20.71 -39.14
CA ALA A 510 -24.51 -21.74 -38.09
C ALA A 510 -23.58 -21.38 -36.93
N ASP A 511 -22.34 -21.00 -37.23
CA ASP A 511 -21.31 -20.72 -36.24
C ASP A 511 -21.71 -19.57 -35.32
N ILE A 512 -22.26 -18.48 -35.87
CA ILE A 512 -22.65 -17.32 -35.06
C ILE A 512 -23.83 -17.62 -34.13
N ILE A 513 -24.79 -18.45 -34.59
CA ILE A 513 -25.93 -18.88 -33.77
C ILE A 513 -25.46 -19.81 -32.66
N LEU A 514 -24.57 -20.75 -32.96
CA LEU A 514 -23.99 -21.67 -31.97
C LEU A 514 -23.17 -20.92 -30.92
N GLU A 515 -22.32 -19.98 -31.34
CA GLU A 515 -21.51 -19.17 -30.44
C GLU A 515 -22.39 -18.31 -29.53
N SER A 516 -23.40 -17.65 -30.09
CA SER A 516 -24.33 -16.83 -29.31
C SER A 516 -25.19 -17.66 -28.36
N ALA A 517 -25.66 -18.83 -28.80
CA ALA A 517 -26.45 -19.72 -27.96
C ALA A 517 -25.63 -20.22 -26.75
N ARG A 518 -24.35 -20.57 -26.94
CA ARG A 518 -23.45 -20.95 -25.84
C ARG A 518 -23.28 -19.82 -24.82
N LYS A 519 -23.35 -18.56 -25.25
CA LYS A 519 -23.20 -17.39 -24.37
C LYS A 519 -24.49 -17.05 -23.62
N PHE A 520 -25.66 -17.22 -24.24
CA PHE A 520 -26.92 -16.66 -23.72
C PHE A 520 -28.00 -17.70 -23.36
N TYR A 521 -28.06 -18.86 -24.02
CA TYR A 521 -29.09 -19.87 -23.77
C TYR A 521 -28.58 -20.94 -22.77
N PRO A 522 -29.42 -21.48 -21.86
CA PRO A 522 -30.82 -21.11 -21.56
C PRO A 522 -30.96 -19.94 -20.57
N HIS A 523 -29.84 -19.42 -20.06
CA HIS A 523 -29.79 -18.53 -18.89
C HIS A 523 -30.43 -17.15 -19.11
N ASP A 524 -30.42 -16.62 -20.34
CA ASP A 524 -31.01 -15.32 -20.66
C ASP A 524 -31.67 -15.30 -22.06
N LEU A 525 -32.95 -15.68 -22.09
CA LEU A 525 -33.78 -15.68 -23.31
C LEU A 525 -34.10 -14.27 -23.84
N ARG A 526 -33.84 -13.21 -23.07
CA ARG A 526 -34.17 -11.83 -23.47
C ARG A 526 -33.29 -11.33 -24.61
N VAL A 527 -32.08 -11.87 -24.72
CA VAL A 527 -31.07 -11.48 -25.71
C VAL A 527 -30.88 -12.53 -26.80
N PHE A 528 -31.55 -13.69 -26.70
CA PHE A 528 -31.57 -14.76 -27.69
C PHE A 528 -33.00 -15.03 -28.21
N PRO A 529 -33.56 -14.15 -29.07
CA PRO A 529 -34.93 -14.22 -29.53
C PRO A 529 -35.15 -15.32 -30.59
N LEU A 530 -35.50 -16.54 -30.16
CA LEU A 530 -35.71 -17.70 -31.05
C LEU A 530 -36.60 -17.38 -32.27
N SER A 531 -37.76 -16.75 -32.07
CA SER A 531 -38.68 -16.37 -33.15
C SER A 531 -38.03 -15.44 -34.19
N THR A 532 -37.21 -14.48 -33.76
CA THR A 532 -36.52 -13.55 -34.65
C THR A 532 -35.37 -14.22 -35.39
N ILE A 533 -34.59 -15.05 -34.70
CA ILE A 533 -33.48 -15.81 -35.30
C ILE A 533 -34.02 -16.75 -36.37
N VAL A 534 -35.06 -17.54 -36.05
CA VAL A 534 -35.74 -18.44 -36.98
C VAL A 534 -36.24 -17.68 -38.20
N ARG A 535 -36.90 -16.53 -38.00
CA ARG A 535 -37.39 -15.67 -39.09
C ARG A 535 -36.24 -15.22 -40.00
N LEU A 536 -35.18 -14.65 -39.44
CA LEU A 536 -34.06 -14.10 -40.20
C LEU A 536 -33.32 -15.18 -41.00
N VAL A 537 -33.10 -16.36 -40.42
CA VAL A 537 -32.46 -17.49 -41.10
C VAL A 537 -33.37 -18.04 -42.19
N ALA A 538 -34.68 -18.20 -41.92
CA ALA A 538 -35.63 -18.66 -42.91
C ALA A 538 -35.72 -17.71 -44.11
N THR A 539 -35.76 -16.39 -43.89
CA THR A 539 -35.72 -15.39 -44.95
C THR A 539 -34.46 -15.57 -45.81
N TYR A 540 -33.29 -15.73 -45.20
CA TYR A 540 -32.04 -15.94 -45.94
C TYR A 540 -32.06 -17.23 -46.79
N LEU A 541 -32.57 -18.34 -46.24
CA LEU A 541 -32.67 -19.62 -46.96
C LEU A 541 -33.58 -19.51 -48.18
N ILE A 542 -34.74 -18.86 -48.02
CA ILE A 542 -35.74 -18.69 -49.07
C ILE A 542 -35.21 -17.76 -50.18
N ASP A 543 -34.68 -16.59 -49.79
CA ASP A 543 -34.19 -15.59 -50.74
C ASP A 543 -33.06 -16.13 -51.63
N ASN A 544 -32.19 -16.98 -51.06
CA ASN A 544 -31.08 -17.60 -51.78
C ASN A 544 -31.40 -18.98 -52.36
N ARG A 545 -32.65 -19.46 -52.23
CA ARG A 545 -33.11 -20.77 -52.69
C ARG A 545 -32.23 -21.94 -52.20
N ILE A 546 -31.76 -21.85 -50.96
CA ILE A 546 -30.94 -22.89 -50.33
C ILE A 546 -31.86 -23.96 -49.76
N ASN A 547 -31.79 -25.16 -50.32
CA ASN A 547 -32.58 -26.31 -49.89
C ASN A 547 -31.73 -27.27 -49.05
N GLU A 548 -31.44 -26.87 -47.81
CA GLU A 548 -30.76 -27.70 -46.81
C GLU A 548 -31.81 -28.20 -45.80
N PRO A 549 -32.05 -29.52 -45.69
CA PRO A 549 -33.14 -30.05 -44.90
C PRO A 549 -32.91 -29.82 -43.41
N TYR A 550 -33.94 -29.29 -42.74
CA TYR A 550 -34.00 -29.11 -41.29
C TYR A 550 -32.86 -28.28 -40.71
N PHE A 551 -32.31 -27.37 -41.52
CA PHE A 551 -31.11 -26.60 -41.17
C PHE A 551 -31.30 -25.79 -39.88
N ILE A 552 -32.45 -25.14 -39.72
CA ILE A 552 -32.72 -24.26 -38.58
C ILE A 552 -32.83 -25.10 -37.31
N THR A 553 -33.64 -26.17 -37.33
CA THR A 553 -33.78 -27.06 -36.17
C THR A 553 -32.45 -27.71 -35.83
N ARG A 554 -31.68 -28.19 -36.83
CA ARG A 554 -30.39 -28.85 -36.59
C ARG A 554 -29.40 -27.95 -35.86
N ILE A 555 -29.29 -26.69 -36.25
CA ILE A 555 -28.36 -25.74 -35.60
C ILE A 555 -28.84 -25.39 -34.20
N LEU A 556 -30.12 -25.07 -34.02
CA LEU A 556 -30.64 -24.73 -32.70
C LEU A 556 -30.56 -25.93 -31.74
N ARG A 557 -30.71 -27.15 -32.25
CA ARG A 557 -30.45 -28.38 -31.48
C ARG A 557 -28.99 -28.58 -31.13
N GLN A 558 -28.05 -28.29 -32.04
CA GLN A 558 -26.62 -28.27 -31.74
C GLN A 558 -26.26 -27.21 -30.68
N ALA A 559 -27.08 -26.17 -30.55
CA ALA A 559 -27.05 -25.15 -29.50
C ALA A 559 -27.76 -25.58 -28.19
N ASN A 560 -28.22 -26.83 -28.07
CA ASN A 560 -28.97 -27.38 -26.94
C ASN A 560 -30.34 -26.73 -26.66
N VAL A 561 -30.99 -26.11 -27.67
CA VAL A 561 -32.35 -25.58 -27.50
C VAL A 561 -33.36 -26.73 -27.42
N ALA A 562 -34.16 -26.80 -26.34
CA ALA A 562 -35.14 -27.87 -26.10
C ALA A 562 -36.14 -28.05 -27.25
N TYR A 563 -36.60 -29.28 -27.53
CA TYR A 563 -37.58 -29.52 -28.60
C TYR A 563 -38.90 -28.80 -28.32
N GLY A 564 -39.28 -28.65 -27.04
CA GLY A 564 -40.46 -27.89 -26.65
C GLY A 564 -40.38 -26.40 -27.00
N ASP A 565 -39.22 -25.76 -26.79
CA ASP A 565 -39.01 -24.34 -27.13
C ASP A 565 -39.07 -24.13 -28.64
N LEU A 566 -38.49 -25.05 -29.42
CA LEU A 566 -38.54 -25.03 -30.88
C LEU A 566 -39.96 -25.21 -31.39
N PHE A 567 -40.69 -26.21 -30.89
CA PHE A 567 -42.08 -26.44 -31.26
C PHE A 567 -42.95 -25.21 -30.95
N ASN A 568 -42.84 -24.66 -29.74
CA ASN A 568 -43.60 -23.48 -29.34
C ASN A 568 -43.27 -22.28 -30.22
N THR A 569 -41.99 -22.08 -30.56
CA THR A 569 -41.55 -21.01 -31.45
C THR A 569 -42.14 -21.18 -32.85
N TYR A 570 -42.03 -22.37 -33.44
CA TYR A 570 -42.57 -22.64 -34.77
C TYR A 570 -44.11 -22.55 -34.80
N HIS A 571 -44.80 -23.07 -33.79
CA HIS A 571 -46.25 -22.94 -33.65
C HIS A 571 -46.68 -21.47 -33.54
N GLN A 572 -45.99 -20.66 -32.73
CA GLN A 572 -46.28 -19.23 -32.61
C GLN A 572 -46.07 -18.49 -33.94
N LEU A 573 -45.01 -18.82 -34.68
CA LEU A 573 -44.74 -18.24 -36.00
C LEU A 573 -45.84 -18.60 -37.02
N TYR A 574 -46.31 -19.85 -37.00
CA TYR A 574 -47.44 -20.33 -37.80
C TYR A 574 -48.75 -19.60 -37.44
N THR A 575 -49.14 -19.63 -36.16
CA THR A 575 -50.42 -19.07 -35.69
C THR A 575 -50.51 -17.57 -35.95
N ASN A 576 -49.40 -16.85 -35.76
CA ASN A 576 -49.35 -15.40 -35.98
C ASN A 576 -49.11 -15.00 -37.44
N ARG A 577 -48.94 -15.95 -38.37
CA ARG A 577 -48.67 -15.72 -39.81
C ARG A 577 -47.56 -14.69 -40.05
N VAL A 578 -46.46 -14.81 -39.32
CA VAL A 578 -45.33 -13.88 -39.39
C VAL A 578 -44.53 -14.14 -40.67
N GLU A 579 -44.19 -13.10 -41.44
CA GLU A 579 -43.29 -13.21 -42.60
C GLU A 579 -41.94 -13.84 -42.21
N PRO A 580 -41.36 -14.79 -42.98
CA PRO A 580 -41.77 -15.26 -44.31
C PRO A 580 -42.79 -16.41 -44.30
N PHE A 581 -43.29 -16.82 -43.13
CA PHE A 581 -44.18 -17.98 -42.92
C PHE A 581 -45.67 -17.69 -43.21
N ASN A 582 -45.96 -16.67 -44.00
CA ASN A 582 -47.31 -16.39 -44.52
C ASN A 582 -47.48 -16.84 -45.99
N ASN A 583 -46.38 -17.16 -46.68
CA ASN A 583 -46.41 -17.52 -48.09
C ASN A 583 -46.61 -19.04 -48.30
N SER A 584 -47.68 -19.37 -49.02
CA SER A 584 -48.13 -20.73 -49.36
C SER A 584 -47.63 -21.22 -50.74
N GLN A 585 -46.64 -20.58 -51.34
CA GLN A 585 -46.03 -21.05 -52.58
C GLN A 585 -45.08 -22.23 -52.32
N PRO A 586 -44.91 -23.16 -53.29
CA PRO A 586 -43.90 -24.20 -53.22
C PRO A 586 -42.49 -23.60 -53.13
N GLY A 587 -41.66 -24.11 -52.23
CA GLY A 587 -40.37 -23.52 -51.84
C GLY A 587 -40.49 -22.26 -50.98
N GLY A 588 -41.70 -21.92 -50.52
CA GLY A 588 -41.99 -20.77 -49.68
C GLY A 588 -41.83 -21.05 -48.18
N GLY A 589 -42.04 -20.02 -47.36
CA GLY A 589 -41.83 -20.11 -45.92
C GLY A 589 -42.73 -21.12 -45.21
N MET A 590 -43.98 -21.30 -45.65
CA MET A 590 -44.88 -22.29 -45.03
C MET A 590 -44.38 -23.73 -45.22
N GLU A 591 -43.85 -24.07 -46.40
CA GLU A 591 -43.28 -25.40 -46.65
C GLU A 591 -42.06 -25.65 -45.75
N LEU A 592 -41.15 -24.66 -45.65
CA LEU A 592 -40.00 -24.74 -44.74
C LEU A 592 -40.43 -24.93 -43.29
N LEU A 593 -41.42 -24.15 -42.82
CA LEU A 593 -41.90 -24.24 -41.44
C LEU A 593 -42.51 -25.61 -41.13
N PHE A 594 -43.31 -26.16 -42.04
CA PHE A 594 -43.91 -27.48 -41.85
C PHE A 594 -42.87 -28.60 -41.89
N ASN A 595 -41.86 -28.52 -42.75
CA ASN A 595 -40.73 -29.45 -42.75
C ASN A 595 -39.97 -29.42 -41.40
N GLU A 596 -39.66 -28.23 -40.89
CA GLU A 596 -38.99 -28.06 -39.58
C GLU A 596 -39.87 -28.58 -38.43
N LEU A 597 -41.19 -28.29 -38.43
CA LEU A 597 -42.16 -28.79 -37.45
C LEU A 597 -42.27 -30.32 -37.45
N ALA A 598 -42.39 -30.93 -38.64
CA ALA A 598 -42.48 -32.38 -38.78
C ALA A 598 -41.23 -33.05 -38.24
N TYR A 599 -40.04 -32.51 -38.55
CA TYR A 599 -38.77 -32.99 -38.03
C TYR A 599 -38.67 -32.86 -36.50
N VAL A 600 -39.00 -31.70 -35.93
CA VAL A 600 -39.02 -31.51 -34.47
C VAL A 600 -39.91 -32.54 -33.79
N LEU A 601 -41.14 -32.73 -34.28
CA LEU A 601 -42.07 -33.70 -33.69
C LEU A 601 -41.57 -35.13 -33.81
N ASN A 602 -41.05 -35.52 -34.98
CA ASN A 602 -40.49 -36.86 -35.22
C ASN A 602 -39.28 -37.15 -34.31
N GLN A 603 -38.40 -36.16 -34.05
CA GLN A 603 -37.26 -36.32 -33.16
C GLN A 603 -37.66 -36.27 -31.69
N TRP A 604 -38.60 -35.40 -31.32
CA TRP A 604 -39.13 -35.30 -29.97
C TRP A 604 -39.78 -36.60 -29.50
N ILE A 605 -40.62 -37.24 -30.34
CA ILE A 605 -41.25 -38.55 -30.03
C ILE A 605 -40.19 -39.64 -29.77
N LYS A 606 -39.04 -39.57 -30.45
CA LYS A 606 -37.93 -40.52 -30.28
C LYS A 606 -37.07 -40.21 -29.05
N SER A 607 -37.00 -38.94 -28.64
CA SER A 607 -36.24 -38.50 -27.48
C SER A 607 -36.75 -39.21 -26.23
N ALA A 608 -35.85 -39.69 -25.37
CA ALA A 608 -36.22 -40.28 -24.08
C ALA A 608 -36.27 -39.22 -22.97
N ASP A 609 -35.37 -38.23 -23.05
CA ASP A 609 -35.11 -37.28 -21.98
C ASP A 609 -36.03 -36.04 -22.02
N GLU A 610 -36.51 -35.66 -23.22
CA GLU A 610 -37.36 -34.46 -23.44
C GLU A 610 -38.85 -34.81 -23.69
N ARG A 611 -39.27 -36.04 -23.34
CA ARG A 611 -40.60 -36.59 -23.66
C ARG A 611 -41.78 -35.80 -23.11
N TYR A 612 -41.55 -35.02 -22.06
CA TYR A 612 -42.60 -34.27 -21.36
C TYR A 612 -42.60 -32.77 -21.69
N ASP A 613 -41.68 -32.32 -22.54
CA ASP A 613 -41.52 -30.90 -22.89
C ASP A 613 -42.72 -30.34 -23.67
N ILE A 614 -43.48 -31.20 -24.33
CA ILE A 614 -44.67 -30.81 -25.10
C ILE A 614 -45.88 -31.63 -24.62
N VAL A 615 -46.96 -30.94 -24.26
CA VAL A 615 -48.18 -31.58 -23.74
C VAL A 615 -48.91 -32.33 -24.86
N SER A 616 -48.83 -33.67 -24.84
CA SER A 616 -49.39 -34.56 -25.87
C SER A 616 -50.86 -34.26 -26.25
N ARG A 617 -51.72 -33.94 -25.27
CA ARG A 617 -53.14 -33.62 -25.51
C ARG A 617 -53.34 -32.37 -26.38
N SER A 618 -52.49 -31.35 -26.22
CA SER A 618 -52.57 -30.11 -27.02
C SER A 618 -52.05 -30.33 -28.44
N ILE A 619 -51.04 -31.20 -28.61
CA ILE A 619 -50.39 -31.49 -29.89
C ILE A 619 -51.32 -32.18 -30.87
N HIS A 620 -52.19 -33.09 -30.42
CA HIS A 620 -53.16 -33.77 -31.29
C HIS A 620 -54.08 -32.79 -32.03
N GLY A 621 -54.51 -31.72 -31.34
CA GLY A 621 -55.29 -30.64 -31.94
C GLY A 621 -54.48 -29.85 -32.96
N TYR A 622 -53.24 -29.49 -32.63
CA TYR A 622 -52.35 -28.73 -33.53
C TYR A 622 -51.97 -29.53 -34.79
N ILE A 623 -51.69 -30.83 -34.68
CA ILE A 623 -51.39 -31.67 -35.84
C ILE A 623 -52.60 -31.80 -36.77
N SER A 624 -53.81 -31.93 -36.20
CA SER A 624 -55.04 -31.95 -37.01
C SER A 624 -55.21 -30.63 -37.79
N GLU A 625 -54.87 -29.50 -37.16
CA GLU A 625 -54.84 -28.19 -37.81
C GLU A 625 -53.80 -28.15 -38.93
N TYR A 626 -52.57 -28.56 -38.66
CA TYR A 626 -51.47 -28.60 -39.64
C TYR A 626 -51.81 -29.50 -40.83
N LEU A 627 -52.37 -30.69 -40.60
CA LEU A 627 -52.82 -31.61 -41.65
C LEU A 627 -53.89 -30.97 -42.55
N THR A 628 -54.82 -30.24 -41.95
CA THR A 628 -55.82 -29.49 -42.71
C THR A 628 -55.13 -28.45 -43.58
N THR A 629 -54.20 -27.67 -43.05
CA THR A 629 -53.52 -26.62 -43.83
C THR A 629 -52.63 -27.19 -44.93
N VAL A 630 -51.86 -28.24 -44.64
CA VAL A 630 -50.93 -28.88 -45.58
C VAL A 630 -51.68 -29.58 -46.72
N SER A 631 -52.81 -30.23 -46.44
CA SER A 631 -53.63 -30.91 -47.46
C SER A 631 -54.27 -29.96 -48.48
N HIS A 632 -54.36 -28.67 -48.18
CA HIS A 632 -54.83 -27.65 -49.13
C HIS A 632 -53.72 -27.16 -50.08
N PHE A 633 -52.44 -27.49 -49.85
CA PHE A 633 -51.31 -27.05 -50.69
C PHE A 633 -50.89 -28.11 -51.72
N ALA A 634 -50.49 -27.66 -52.91
CA ALA A 634 -50.15 -28.53 -54.05
C ALA A 634 -48.90 -29.41 -53.83
N TYR A 635 -48.01 -29.04 -52.91
CA TYR A 635 -46.79 -29.77 -52.51
C TYR A 635 -47.00 -30.58 -51.20
N GLY A 636 -48.22 -30.61 -50.67
CA GLY A 636 -48.52 -31.14 -49.34
C GLY A 636 -48.74 -32.65 -49.25
N GLN A 637 -48.64 -33.43 -50.32
CA GLN A 637 -48.94 -34.87 -50.25
C GLN A 637 -47.92 -35.64 -49.39
N ASP A 638 -46.62 -35.37 -49.56
CA ASP A 638 -45.56 -36.02 -48.79
C ASP A 638 -45.55 -35.55 -47.33
N LEU A 639 -45.71 -34.24 -47.11
CA LEU A 639 -45.84 -33.65 -45.78
C LEU A 639 -47.10 -34.11 -45.03
N ALA A 640 -48.23 -34.25 -45.72
CA ALA A 640 -49.46 -34.78 -45.13
C ALA A 640 -49.28 -36.24 -44.71
N HIS A 641 -48.56 -37.05 -45.52
CA HIS A 641 -48.20 -38.41 -45.12
C HIS A 641 -47.30 -38.42 -43.88
N GLU A 642 -46.31 -37.53 -43.81
CA GLU A 642 -45.42 -37.42 -42.65
C GLU A 642 -46.18 -37.01 -41.38
N PHE A 643 -47.07 -36.01 -41.43
CA PHE A 643 -47.89 -35.61 -40.29
C PHE A 643 -48.91 -36.69 -39.88
N LEU A 644 -49.46 -37.47 -40.83
CA LEU A 644 -50.31 -38.63 -40.51
C LEU A 644 -49.50 -39.73 -39.79
N GLU A 645 -48.26 -39.96 -40.19
CA GLU A 645 -47.37 -40.90 -39.50
C GLU A 645 -47.01 -40.42 -38.09
N ILE A 646 -46.73 -39.12 -37.94
CA ILE A 646 -46.51 -38.47 -36.63
C ILE A 646 -47.76 -38.62 -35.75
N GLN A 647 -48.96 -38.39 -36.29
CA GLN A 647 -50.22 -38.56 -35.56
C GLN A 647 -50.38 -40.00 -35.04
N ARG A 648 -50.13 -41.01 -35.90
CA ARG A 648 -50.18 -42.43 -35.50
C ARG A 648 -49.15 -42.76 -34.42
N LYS A 649 -47.93 -42.25 -34.54
CA LYS A 649 -46.88 -42.41 -33.52
C LYS A 649 -47.28 -41.75 -32.20
N LEU A 650 -47.95 -40.60 -32.25
CA LEU A 650 -48.43 -39.91 -31.06
C LEU A 650 -49.60 -40.63 -30.39
N GLU A 651 -50.51 -41.25 -31.14
CA GLU A 651 -51.58 -42.07 -30.58
C GLU A 651 -51.00 -43.28 -29.82
N ALA A 652 -49.98 -43.94 -30.38
CA ALA A 652 -49.22 -45.01 -29.72
C ALA A 652 -48.40 -44.50 -28.52
N PHE A 653 -47.87 -43.28 -28.61
CA PHE A 653 -47.13 -42.63 -27.52
C PHE A 653 -48.04 -42.25 -26.35
N SER A 654 -49.23 -41.70 -26.62
CA SER A 654 -50.22 -41.35 -25.60
C SER A 654 -50.74 -42.59 -24.87
N THR A 655 -50.83 -43.75 -25.52
CA THR A 655 -51.27 -45.00 -24.88
C THR A 655 -50.22 -45.56 -23.90
N ASN A 656 -48.94 -45.47 -24.25
CA ASN A 656 -47.82 -45.91 -23.38
C ASN A 656 -47.49 -44.95 -22.22
N MET A 657 -48.11 -43.77 -22.16
CA MET A 657 -47.88 -42.77 -21.11
C MET A 657 -48.84 -42.87 -19.92
N PHE A 658 -49.91 -43.66 -20.06
CA PHE A 658 -50.92 -43.95 -19.02
C PHE A 658 -50.81 -45.36 -18.43
N GLU A 659 -49.81 -46.14 -18.83
CA GLU A 659 -49.24 -47.28 -18.08
C GLU A 659 -48.02 -46.81 -17.29
#